data_AF-A0A395XBZ6-F1
#
_entry.id   AF-A0A395XBZ6-F1
#
_cell.length_a   1.000
_cell.length_b   1.000
_cell.length_c   1.000
_cell.angle_alpha   90.00
_cell.angle_beta   90.00
_cell.angle_gamma   90.00
#
_symmetry.space_group_name_H-M   'P 1'
#
loop_
_entity.id
_entity.type
_entity.pdbx_description
1 polymer ?
#
loop_
_entity_poly.entity_id
_entity_poly.type
_entity_poly.pdbx_seq_one_letter_code
_entity_poly.pdbx_strand_id
1 'polypeptide(L)'
;MTKLNSNGGDDKVDELLKERYDLAKDRIVEICTETTVKPDFLDFFQNMAAFLEKTAVILERDEEKFSIEELQKENTELYKELFPQNYTHCYGNPAYAEEKLGEYGRAFTFLYAELRGAIAYAYEKKIWDYTVTAELFLEVYAAFENGELPSVKNVEDMLRSYVNDYCQDMMEQRIAEAVDPQLDFAVRIVMDSDLSDLRYLYRYGEYVSANETGVAEFMNSLSQDEIDSMARTYTEGYRIGFINGRKDITKKKTVNIRYNLGFERMVRAAILQFREMGLEPVIYRHATHAVNKRGNAWIGFVGGNANPQYEYDHRQDQALFMDSDYVQRKLRSMQNAYEKYKDLAAVHGGPACIETFGEEPFAPISTEGAWALNEAQQKMQVELDNESGQIVNRYIRGDERSFTIIAYPVPEIGNDFPKIFAEIVKINTLDYKQYERIQQTIIETLDTCQWVEIKGKEDNETDLIIHLHELEDVRKQTNFENCVADVNIPVGEVFTSPVLAGTGGILHVKKVYLNGLQFKDLKLVFDCGQVIDYSCANFETEEENRAYIEDNILHHHPKIPMGEFAIGTNTTAYVATEKYGIADKLPILIAEKMGPHFAVGDTCYSWSEDTPVFNPDGREIIARDNEISILRKEDISMAYYGCHTDITIPYEELGSIRVIDEDGEGTSIIENGRFVLPGTEELNRPFEK
;
A
#
# COMPACT_ATOMS: atom_id res chain seq x y z
N MET A 1 23.55 -18.97 -15.62
CA MET A 1 23.39 -20.39 -15.20
C MET A 1 23.44 -20.46 -13.67
N THR A 2 22.32 -20.17 -13.03
CA THR A 2 22.14 -20.28 -11.58
C THR A 2 21.61 -21.68 -11.28
N LYS A 3 22.15 -22.35 -10.27
CA LYS A 3 21.80 -23.73 -9.91
C LYS A 3 20.34 -23.79 -9.46
N LEU A 4 19.48 -24.36 -10.31
CA LEU A 4 18.18 -24.86 -9.92
C LEU A 4 18.34 -26.25 -9.26
N ASN A 5 17.49 -26.45 -8.26
CA ASN A 5 17.28 -27.61 -7.39
C ASN A 5 17.80 -28.95 -7.91
N SER A 6 18.74 -29.56 -7.18
CA SER A 6 19.14 -30.95 -7.40
C SER A 6 18.56 -31.84 -6.29
N ASN A 7 17.36 -32.37 -6.49
CA ASN A 7 16.82 -33.50 -5.74
C ASN A 7 16.03 -34.46 -6.64
N GLY A 8 16.69 -35.04 -7.65
CA GLY A 8 16.46 -36.40 -8.21
C GLY A 8 15.07 -36.81 -8.75
N GLY A 9 14.02 -35.99 -8.59
CA GLY A 9 12.67 -36.17 -9.12
C GLY A 9 12.18 -35.00 -9.98
N ASP A 10 12.92 -33.87 -9.99
CA ASP A 10 12.59 -32.62 -10.69
C ASP A 10 12.84 -32.66 -12.21
N ASP A 11 13.85 -33.41 -12.68
CA ASP A 11 14.29 -33.33 -14.09
C ASP A 11 13.17 -33.61 -15.11
N LYS A 12 12.23 -34.51 -14.78
CA LYS A 12 11.07 -34.82 -15.66
C LYS A 12 9.97 -33.77 -15.62
N VAL A 13 9.76 -33.14 -14.46
CA VAL A 13 8.75 -32.08 -14.31
C VAL A 13 9.24 -30.83 -15.05
N ASP A 14 10.53 -30.54 -14.95
CA ASP A 14 11.18 -29.46 -15.69
C ASP A 14 11.19 -29.70 -17.21
N GLU A 15 11.42 -30.95 -17.65
CA GLU A 15 11.30 -31.33 -19.07
C GLU A 15 9.87 -31.14 -19.61
N LEU A 16 8.85 -31.56 -18.87
CA LEU A 16 7.44 -31.41 -19.26
C LEU A 16 6.99 -29.95 -19.28
N LEU A 17 7.40 -29.15 -18.29
CA LEU A 17 7.09 -27.72 -18.26
C LEU A 17 7.74 -27.02 -19.46
N LYS A 18 8.99 -27.37 -19.77
CA LYS A 18 9.68 -26.83 -20.94
C LYS A 18 9.01 -27.22 -22.26
N GLU A 19 8.56 -28.47 -22.39
CA GLU A 19 7.82 -28.92 -23.57
C GLU A 19 6.51 -28.14 -23.74
N ARG A 20 5.74 -27.95 -22.67
CA ARG A 20 4.52 -27.12 -22.68
C ARG A 20 4.82 -25.68 -23.10
N TYR A 21 5.86 -25.08 -22.52
CA TYR A 21 6.31 -23.74 -22.86
C TYR A 21 6.68 -23.61 -24.34
N ASP A 22 7.52 -24.52 -24.86
CA ASP A 22 7.96 -24.49 -26.25
C ASP A 22 6.77 -24.65 -27.22
N LEU A 23 5.84 -25.57 -26.93
CA LEU A 23 4.62 -25.76 -27.72
C LEU A 23 3.71 -24.51 -27.71
N ALA A 24 3.52 -23.91 -26.54
CA ALA A 24 2.68 -22.71 -26.41
C ALA A 24 3.28 -21.52 -27.16
N LYS A 25 4.60 -21.31 -27.00
CA LYS A 25 5.35 -20.26 -27.70
C LYS A 25 5.29 -20.45 -29.21
N ASP A 26 5.55 -21.66 -29.72
CA ASP A 26 5.51 -21.93 -31.16
C ASP A 26 4.12 -21.62 -31.74
N ARG A 27 3.05 -22.00 -31.02
CA ARG A 27 1.68 -21.69 -31.45
C ARG A 27 1.39 -20.18 -31.43
N ILE A 28 1.86 -19.45 -30.42
CA ILE A 28 1.70 -17.99 -30.32
C ILE A 28 2.31 -17.29 -31.54
N VAL A 29 3.50 -17.71 -31.98
CA VAL A 29 4.18 -17.14 -33.16
C VAL A 29 3.34 -17.31 -34.43
N GLU A 30 2.65 -18.44 -34.59
CA GLU A 30 1.75 -18.66 -35.73
C GLU A 30 0.58 -17.66 -35.70
N ILE A 31 -0.02 -17.45 -34.53
CA ILE A 31 -1.19 -16.58 -34.32
C ILE A 31 -0.91 -15.12 -34.73
N CYS A 32 0.33 -14.64 -34.61
CA CYS A 32 0.73 -13.30 -35.03
C CYS A 32 0.37 -12.96 -36.49
N THR A 33 0.21 -13.97 -37.35
CA THR A 33 -0.10 -13.76 -38.79
C THR A 33 -1.36 -14.49 -39.27
N GLU A 34 -1.95 -15.34 -38.43
CA GLU A 34 -3.16 -16.07 -38.77
C GLU A 34 -4.39 -15.18 -38.81
N THR A 35 -5.36 -15.56 -39.65
CA THR A 35 -6.64 -14.86 -39.81
C THR A 35 -7.83 -15.81 -39.67
N THR A 36 -7.71 -16.84 -38.81
CA THR A 36 -8.71 -17.90 -38.57
C THR A 36 -9.87 -17.43 -37.68
N VAL A 37 -9.63 -16.42 -36.85
CA VAL A 37 -10.65 -15.75 -36.02
C VAL A 37 -11.41 -14.70 -36.83
N LYS A 38 -12.60 -14.32 -36.35
CA LYS A 38 -13.41 -13.29 -37.02
C LYS A 38 -12.69 -11.92 -37.02
N PRO A 39 -12.91 -11.07 -38.06
CA PRO A 39 -12.21 -9.79 -38.19
C PRO A 39 -12.27 -8.89 -36.96
N ASP A 40 -13.39 -8.90 -36.23
CA ASP A 40 -13.61 -8.04 -35.06
C ASP A 40 -12.67 -8.38 -33.88
N PHE A 41 -12.17 -9.62 -33.79
CA PHE A 41 -11.29 -10.09 -32.71
C PHE A 41 -9.83 -10.24 -33.16
N LEU A 42 -9.58 -10.13 -34.47
CA LEU A 42 -8.28 -10.39 -35.07
C LEU A 42 -7.20 -9.46 -34.50
N ASP A 43 -7.52 -8.18 -34.36
CA ASP A 43 -6.59 -7.16 -33.85
C ASP A 43 -6.14 -7.48 -32.42
N PHE A 44 -7.07 -7.78 -31.51
CA PHE A 44 -6.75 -8.19 -30.14
C PHE A 44 -5.80 -9.39 -30.11
N PHE A 45 -6.15 -10.48 -30.79
CA PHE A 45 -5.36 -11.72 -30.71
C PHE A 45 -3.98 -11.57 -31.36
N GLN A 46 -3.86 -10.87 -32.48
CA GLN A 46 -2.56 -10.63 -33.11
C GLN A 46 -1.67 -9.73 -32.25
N ASN A 47 -2.23 -8.67 -31.66
CA ASN A 47 -1.48 -7.76 -30.79
C ASN A 47 -1.02 -8.48 -29.51
N MET A 48 -1.88 -9.27 -28.88
CA MET A 48 -1.53 -10.05 -27.68
C MET A 48 -0.56 -11.20 -27.98
N ALA A 49 -0.70 -11.87 -29.13
CA ALA A 49 0.29 -12.87 -29.57
C ALA A 49 1.67 -12.24 -29.80
N ALA A 50 1.74 -11.08 -30.47
CA ALA A 50 3.00 -10.37 -30.68
C ALA A 50 3.62 -9.87 -29.36
N PHE A 51 2.80 -9.44 -28.40
CA PHE A 51 3.25 -9.08 -27.06
C PHE A 51 3.82 -10.28 -26.29
N LEU A 52 3.14 -11.42 -26.32
CA LEU A 52 3.63 -12.67 -25.75
C LEU A 52 4.92 -13.13 -26.45
N GLU A 53 4.97 -13.18 -27.79
CA GLU A 53 6.21 -13.50 -28.52
C GLU A 53 7.39 -12.62 -28.06
N LYS A 54 7.18 -11.31 -27.95
CA LYS A 54 8.22 -10.38 -27.48
C LYS A 54 8.68 -10.70 -26.05
N THR A 55 7.77 -11.01 -25.14
CA THR A 55 8.11 -11.35 -23.75
C THR A 55 8.74 -12.75 -23.64
N ALA A 56 8.38 -13.71 -24.48
CA ALA A 56 9.09 -14.99 -24.60
C ALA A 56 10.55 -14.79 -25.04
N VAL A 57 10.81 -13.91 -26.01
CA VAL A 57 12.19 -13.56 -26.41
C VAL A 57 12.98 -13.00 -25.24
N ILE A 58 12.38 -12.15 -24.40
CA ILE A 58 13.02 -11.62 -23.18
C ILE A 58 13.29 -12.74 -22.16
N LEU A 59 12.32 -13.64 -21.96
CA LEU A 59 12.43 -14.78 -21.05
C LEU A 59 13.63 -15.69 -21.38
N GLU A 60 13.87 -15.94 -22.66
CA GLU A 60 14.97 -16.80 -23.12
C GLU A 60 16.33 -16.09 -23.20
N ARG A 61 16.32 -14.75 -23.19
CA ARG A 61 17.50 -13.93 -23.43
C ARG A 61 18.37 -13.77 -22.19
N ASP A 62 19.67 -13.62 -22.45
CA ASP A 62 20.67 -13.13 -21.51
C ASP A 62 20.91 -11.62 -21.71
N GLU A 63 20.70 -10.83 -20.65
CA GLU A 63 20.53 -9.37 -20.70
C GLU A 63 21.84 -8.58 -20.81
N GLU A 64 23.01 -9.19 -20.57
CA GLU A 64 24.30 -8.49 -20.38
C GLU A 64 24.84 -7.70 -21.62
N LYS A 65 24.09 -7.65 -22.73
CA LYS A 65 24.59 -7.17 -24.03
C LYS A 65 23.96 -5.87 -24.53
N PHE A 66 22.98 -5.32 -23.84
CA PHE A 66 22.22 -4.16 -24.34
C PHE A 66 22.81 -2.81 -23.89
N SER A 67 22.72 -1.81 -24.76
CA SER A 67 22.96 -0.41 -24.41
C SER A 67 21.79 0.13 -23.58
N ILE A 68 22.01 1.25 -22.88
CA ILE A 68 20.94 1.88 -22.10
C ILE A 68 19.79 2.36 -23.00
N GLU A 69 20.09 2.86 -24.20
CA GLU A 69 19.09 3.31 -25.16
C GLU A 69 18.23 2.16 -25.70
N GLU A 70 18.83 0.98 -25.91
CA GLU A 70 18.09 -0.21 -26.32
C GLU A 70 17.14 -0.69 -25.21
N LEU A 71 17.60 -0.70 -23.95
CA LEU A 71 16.79 -1.05 -22.79
C LEU A 71 15.63 -0.05 -22.58
N GLN A 72 15.91 1.25 -22.67
CA GLN A 72 14.90 2.31 -22.61
C GLN A 72 13.82 2.15 -23.68
N LYS A 73 14.25 1.86 -24.91
CA LYS A 73 13.32 1.63 -26.03
C LYS A 73 12.48 0.38 -25.79
N GLU A 74 13.08 -0.71 -25.35
CA GLU A 74 12.35 -1.95 -25.06
C GLU A 74 11.32 -1.74 -23.95
N ASN A 75 11.71 -1.10 -22.85
CA ASN A 75 10.83 -0.74 -21.73
C ASN A 75 9.67 0.14 -22.19
N THR A 76 9.96 1.21 -22.94
CA THR A 76 8.92 2.09 -23.52
C THR A 76 7.93 1.30 -24.35
N GLU A 77 8.41 0.45 -25.27
CA GLU A 77 7.54 -0.34 -26.15
C GLU A 77 6.76 -1.44 -25.38
N LEU A 78 7.24 -1.91 -24.22
CA LEU A 78 6.47 -2.84 -23.38
C LEU A 78 5.29 -2.16 -22.68
N TYR A 79 5.38 -0.87 -22.35
CA TYR A 79 4.33 -0.14 -21.62
C TYR A 79 3.56 0.88 -22.46
N LYS A 80 3.95 1.06 -23.72
CA LYS A 80 3.45 2.11 -24.62
C LYS A 80 1.93 2.23 -24.70
N GLU A 81 1.23 1.11 -24.78
CA GLU A 81 -0.24 1.10 -24.89
C GLU A 81 -0.93 1.59 -23.62
N LEU A 82 -0.26 1.48 -22.46
CA LEU A 82 -0.80 1.94 -21.19
C LEU A 82 -0.65 3.45 -21.02
N PHE A 83 0.32 4.11 -21.68
CA PHE A 83 0.56 5.55 -21.48
C PHE A 83 -0.72 6.38 -21.67
N PRO A 84 -0.93 7.46 -20.89
CA PRO A 84 -2.19 8.21 -20.88
C PRO A 84 -2.71 8.63 -22.27
N GLN A 85 -1.81 9.04 -23.16
CA GLN A 85 -2.15 9.45 -24.53
C GLN A 85 -2.63 8.31 -25.44
N ASN A 86 -2.29 7.05 -25.11
CA ASN A 86 -2.60 5.87 -25.89
C ASN A 86 -3.70 5.02 -25.24
N TYR A 87 -3.93 5.17 -23.93
CA TYR A 87 -4.80 4.29 -23.16
C TYR A 87 -6.24 4.27 -23.64
N THR A 88 -6.75 5.37 -24.19
CA THR A 88 -8.09 5.42 -24.80
C THR A 88 -8.24 4.52 -26.04
N HIS A 89 -7.14 4.00 -26.57
CA HIS A 89 -7.06 3.08 -27.70
C HIS A 89 -6.35 1.78 -27.32
N CYS A 90 -6.53 1.33 -26.08
CA CYS A 90 -5.89 0.16 -25.50
C CYS A 90 -6.95 -0.84 -25.04
N TYR A 91 -6.73 -2.14 -25.26
CA TYR A 91 -7.66 -3.19 -24.79
C TYR A 91 -7.71 -3.34 -23.26
N GLY A 92 -6.74 -2.76 -22.55
CA GLY A 92 -6.82 -2.58 -21.10
C GLY A 92 -7.87 -1.54 -20.68
N ASN A 93 -8.27 -0.62 -21.57
CA ASN A 93 -9.36 0.30 -21.27
C ASN A 93 -10.71 -0.39 -21.50
N PRO A 94 -11.58 -0.52 -20.48
CA PRO A 94 -12.85 -1.22 -20.62
C PRO A 94 -13.77 -0.62 -21.70
N ALA A 95 -13.82 0.72 -21.81
CA ALA A 95 -14.65 1.39 -22.82
C ALA A 95 -14.18 1.11 -24.25
N TYR A 96 -12.86 1.08 -24.46
CA TYR A 96 -12.29 0.73 -25.76
C TYR A 96 -12.55 -0.74 -26.11
N ALA A 97 -12.37 -1.64 -25.13
CA ALA A 97 -12.64 -3.06 -25.33
C ALA A 97 -14.11 -3.33 -25.67
N GLU A 98 -15.06 -2.66 -25.01
CA GLU A 98 -16.48 -2.74 -25.35
C GLU A 98 -16.80 -2.17 -26.73
N GLU A 99 -16.17 -1.04 -27.11
CA GLU A 99 -16.35 -0.47 -28.45
C GLU A 99 -15.91 -1.45 -29.55
N LYS A 100 -14.77 -2.13 -29.35
CA LYS A 100 -14.17 -3.02 -30.37
C LYS A 100 -14.72 -4.44 -30.36
N LEU A 101 -15.00 -4.97 -29.17
CA LEU A 101 -15.32 -6.39 -28.97
C LEU A 101 -16.78 -6.61 -28.53
N GLY A 102 -17.57 -5.54 -28.38
CA GLY A 102 -18.96 -5.62 -27.97
C GLY A 102 -19.13 -6.25 -26.59
N GLU A 103 -20.06 -7.21 -26.47
CA GLU A 103 -20.36 -7.91 -25.21
C GLU A 103 -19.18 -8.71 -24.62
N TYR A 104 -18.12 -8.96 -25.39
CA TYR A 104 -16.91 -9.63 -24.93
C TYR A 104 -15.90 -8.66 -24.29
N GLY A 105 -16.07 -7.35 -24.48
CA GLY A 105 -15.11 -6.32 -24.08
C GLY A 105 -14.60 -6.48 -22.65
N ARG A 106 -15.53 -6.55 -21.70
CA ARG A 106 -15.22 -6.69 -20.27
C ARG A 106 -14.44 -7.96 -19.91
N ALA A 107 -14.72 -9.09 -20.56
CA ALA A 107 -13.95 -10.33 -20.35
C ALA A 107 -12.55 -10.24 -20.98
N PHE A 108 -12.42 -9.60 -22.14
CA PHE A 108 -11.14 -9.40 -22.82
C PHE A 108 -10.26 -8.35 -22.14
N THR A 109 -10.85 -7.36 -21.46
CA THR A 109 -10.10 -6.43 -20.59
C THR A 109 -9.43 -7.18 -19.44
N PHE A 110 -10.15 -8.11 -18.77
CA PHE A 110 -9.54 -8.98 -17.77
C PHE A 110 -8.40 -9.83 -18.35
N LEU A 111 -8.66 -10.49 -19.49
CA LEU A 111 -7.64 -11.30 -20.17
C LEU A 111 -6.39 -10.45 -20.48
N TYR A 112 -6.58 -9.27 -21.06
CA TYR A 112 -5.49 -8.33 -21.33
C TYR A 112 -4.67 -8.08 -20.07
N ALA A 113 -5.31 -7.73 -18.93
CA ALA A 113 -4.59 -7.44 -17.70
C ALA A 113 -3.82 -8.63 -17.12
N GLU A 114 -4.36 -9.84 -17.23
CA GLU A 114 -3.65 -11.05 -16.79
C GLU A 114 -2.44 -11.34 -17.70
N LEU A 115 -2.57 -11.17 -19.03
CA LEU A 115 -1.47 -11.36 -19.98
C LEU A 115 -0.32 -10.37 -19.77
N ARG A 116 -0.60 -9.14 -19.30
CA ARG A 116 0.43 -8.13 -18.98
C ARG A 116 1.43 -8.60 -17.93
N GLY A 117 1.05 -9.56 -17.06
CA GLY A 117 1.95 -10.21 -16.11
C GLY A 117 3.16 -10.90 -16.77
N ALA A 118 3.06 -11.27 -18.06
CA ALA A 118 4.14 -11.90 -18.82
C ALA A 118 5.45 -11.09 -18.83
N ILE A 119 5.39 -9.77 -18.64
CA ILE A 119 6.59 -8.93 -18.47
C ILE A 119 7.36 -9.38 -17.23
N ALA A 120 6.72 -9.37 -16.06
CA ALA A 120 7.36 -9.78 -14.81
C ALA A 120 7.89 -11.21 -14.90
N TYR A 121 7.13 -12.12 -15.52
CA TYR A 121 7.53 -13.52 -15.66
C TYR A 121 8.77 -13.68 -16.52
N ALA A 122 8.89 -12.89 -17.60
CA ALA A 122 10.04 -12.91 -18.49
C ALA A 122 11.33 -12.43 -17.81
N TYR A 123 11.27 -11.35 -17.02
CA TYR A 123 12.45 -10.81 -16.33
C TYR A 123 12.85 -11.63 -15.11
N GLU A 124 11.89 -12.17 -14.35
CA GLU A 124 12.17 -13.03 -13.18
C GLU A 124 12.45 -14.50 -13.55
N LYS A 125 12.39 -14.84 -14.84
CA LYS A 125 12.58 -16.21 -15.37
C LYS A 125 11.57 -17.22 -14.81
N LYS A 126 10.32 -16.77 -14.59
CA LYS A 126 9.19 -17.56 -14.13
C LYS A 126 8.51 -18.28 -15.29
N ILE A 127 9.12 -19.38 -15.74
CA ILE A 127 8.65 -20.16 -16.90
C ILE A 127 7.25 -20.74 -16.64
N TRP A 128 6.96 -21.16 -15.40
CA TRP A 128 5.66 -21.72 -15.06
C TRP A 128 4.53 -20.68 -15.19
N ASP A 129 4.66 -19.53 -14.54
CA ASP A 129 3.68 -18.43 -14.61
C ASP A 129 3.46 -18.00 -16.07
N TYR A 130 4.55 -17.86 -16.84
CA TYR A 130 4.48 -17.55 -18.26
C TYR A 130 3.69 -18.60 -19.05
N THR A 131 3.97 -19.89 -18.82
CA THR A 131 3.36 -21.00 -19.56
C THR A 131 1.87 -21.07 -19.31
N VAL A 132 1.43 -20.99 -18.05
CA VAL A 132 -0.02 -21.08 -17.74
C VAL A 132 -0.79 -19.87 -18.26
N THR A 133 -0.18 -18.67 -18.26
CA THR A 133 -0.76 -17.47 -18.86
C THR A 133 -0.82 -17.57 -20.40
N ALA A 134 0.20 -18.14 -21.04
CA ALA A 134 0.20 -18.41 -22.48
C ALA A 134 -0.85 -19.46 -22.87
N GLU A 135 -1.03 -20.51 -22.07
CA GLU A 135 -2.05 -21.53 -22.28
C GLU A 135 -3.47 -20.95 -22.14
N LEU A 136 -3.71 -20.03 -21.20
CA LEU A 136 -4.98 -19.30 -21.11
C LEU A 136 -5.27 -18.52 -22.40
N PHE A 137 -4.28 -17.78 -22.92
CA PHE A 137 -4.43 -17.08 -24.19
C PHE A 137 -4.80 -18.02 -25.33
N LEU A 138 -4.12 -19.17 -25.41
CA LEU A 138 -4.36 -20.18 -26.45
C LEU A 138 -5.74 -20.86 -26.31
N GLU A 139 -6.19 -21.13 -25.10
CA GLU A 139 -7.53 -21.67 -24.83
C GLU A 139 -8.61 -20.70 -25.33
N VAL A 140 -8.51 -19.42 -24.96
CA VAL A 140 -9.46 -18.40 -25.41
C VAL A 140 -9.37 -18.23 -26.92
N TYR A 141 -8.17 -18.17 -27.52
CA TYR A 141 -8.01 -18.08 -28.97
C TYR A 141 -8.69 -19.24 -29.70
N ALA A 142 -8.41 -20.48 -29.27
CA ALA A 142 -8.96 -21.69 -29.88
C ALA A 142 -10.50 -21.72 -29.85
N ALA A 143 -11.13 -21.13 -28.82
CA ALA A 143 -12.58 -21.00 -28.75
C ALA A 143 -13.18 -20.10 -29.83
N PHE A 144 -12.39 -19.16 -30.39
CA PHE A 144 -12.80 -18.23 -31.44
C PHE A 144 -12.40 -18.69 -32.85
N GLU A 145 -11.64 -19.78 -32.99
CA GLU A 145 -11.21 -20.30 -34.29
C GLU A 145 -12.33 -21.06 -35.03
N ASN A 146 -12.44 -20.83 -36.34
CA ASN A 146 -13.10 -21.70 -37.33
C ASN A 146 -14.48 -22.29 -36.91
N GLY A 147 -15.33 -21.49 -36.26
CA GLY A 147 -16.63 -21.94 -35.75
C GLY A 147 -17.64 -20.82 -35.48
N GLU A 148 -18.75 -21.19 -34.82
CA GLU A 148 -19.66 -20.23 -34.19
C GLU A 148 -18.94 -19.54 -33.01
N LEU A 149 -19.26 -18.27 -32.74
CA LEU A 149 -18.63 -17.57 -31.61
C LEU A 149 -19.02 -18.26 -30.29
N PRO A 150 -18.09 -18.42 -29.34
CA PRO A 150 -18.42 -18.89 -28.01
C PRO A 150 -19.35 -17.86 -27.36
N SER A 151 -20.23 -18.29 -26.46
CA SER A 151 -20.97 -17.30 -25.68
C SER A 151 -20.03 -16.52 -24.76
N VAL A 152 -20.36 -15.27 -24.43
CA VAL A 152 -19.59 -14.46 -23.45
C VAL A 152 -19.36 -15.24 -22.15
N LYS A 153 -20.40 -15.93 -21.68
CA LYS A 153 -20.32 -16.79 -20.50
C LYS A 153 -19.25 -17.87 -20.64
N ASN A 154 -19.09 -18.50 -21.81
CA ASN A 154 -18.04 -19.50 -21.99
C ASN A 154 -16.64 -18.91 -21.85
N VAL A 155 -16.42 -17.67 -22.32
CA VAL A 155 -15.16 -16.96 -22.16
C VAL A 155 -14.93 -16.64 -20.68
N GLU A 156 -15.93 -16.11 -19.98
CA GLU A 156 -15.85 -15.87 -18.54
C GLU A 156 -15.59 -17.15 -17.74
N ASP A 157 -16.18 -18.28 -18.13
CA ASP A 157 -15.98 -19.58 -17.49
C ASP A 157 -14.53 -20.09 -17.70
N MET A 158 -13.91 -19.86 -18.87
CA MET A 158 -12.49 -20.17 -19.11
C MET A 158 -11.59 -19.34 -18.17
N LEU A 159 -11.84 -18.04 -18.08
CA LEU A 159 -11.09 -17.13 -17.19
C LEU A 159 -11.25 -17.50 -15.71
N ARG A 160 -12.48 -17.81 -15.26
CA ARG A 160 -12.75 -18.34 -13.91
C ARG A 160 -12.04 -19.66 -13.65
N SER A 161 -12.01 -20.55 -14.63
CA SER A 161 -11.36 -21.87 -14.49
C SER A 161 -9.86 -21.71 -14.31
N TYR A 162 -9.20 -20.87 -15.12
CA TYR A 162 -7.79 -20.53 -14.95
C TYR A 162 -7.46 -20.05 -13.53
N VAL A 163 -8.23 -19.08 -13.01
CA VAL A 163 -8.02 -18.57 -11.65
C VAL A 163 -8.20 -19.66 -10.61
N ASN A 164 -9.23 -20.49 -10.76
CA ASN A 164 -9.54 -21.54 -9.79
C ASN A 164 -8.52 -22.70 -9.83
N ASP A 165 -8.12 -23.13 -11.03
CA ASP A 165 -7.25 -24.29 -11.23
C ASP A 165 -5.83 -24.01 -10.73
N TYR A 166 -5.33 -22.79 -10.94
CA TYR A 166 -3.99 -22.38 -10.52
C TYR A 166 -3.95 -21.62 -9.18
N CYS A 167 -5.11 -21.41 -8.52
CA CYS A 167 -5.20 -20.69 -7.25
C CYS A 167 -4.21 -21.21 -6.20
N GLN A 168 -4.09 -22.54 -6.07
CA GLN A 168 -3.22 -23.13 -5.06
C GLN A 168 -1.75 -22.83 -5.33
N ASP A 169 -1.28 -23.06 -6.56
CA ASP A 169 0.11 -22.86 -6.96
C ASP A 169 0.50 -21.38 -6.88
N MET A 170 -0.35 -20.48 -7.39
CA MET A 170 -0.12 -19.03 -7.36
C MET A 170 -0.11 -18.47 -5.93
N MET A 171 -0.96 -18.99 -5.04
CA MET A 171 -0.96 -18.60 -3.62
C MET A 171 0.27 -19.13 -2.88
N GLU A 172 0.68 -20.37 -3.19
CA GLU A 172 1.87 -20.97 -2.59
C GLU A 172 3.14 -20.20 -2.95
N GLN A 173 3.31 -19.91 -4.25
CA GLN A 173 4.42 -19.11 -4.74
C GLN A 173 4.46 -17.73 -4.08
N ARG A 174 3.30 -17.05 -3.99
CA ARG A 174 3.22 -15.73 -3.36
C ARG A 174 3.65 -15.74 -1.90
N ILE A 175 3.24 -16.77 -1.14
CA ILE A 175 3.66 -16.90 0.26
C ILE A 175 5.14 -17.22 0.37
N ALA A 176 5.67 -18.11 -0.49
CA ALA A 176 7.09 -18.43 -0.52
C ALA A 176 7.93 -17.16 -0.74
N GLU A 177 7.60 -16.36 -1.74
CA GLU A 177 8.26 -15.08 -2.05
C GLU A 177 8.24 -14.10 -0.86
N ALA A 178 7.20 -14.15 -0.04
CA ALA A 178 7.04 -13.26 1.11
C ALA A 178 7.83 -13.68 2.37
N VAL A 179 8.30 -14.93 2.44
CA VAL A 179 8.96 -15.47 3.66
C VAL A 179 10.31 -16.13 3.42
N ASP A 180 10.62 -16.57 2.20
CA ASP A 180 11.86 -17.29 1.88
C ASP A 180 12.95 -16.34 1.35
N PRO A 181 14.04 -16.10 2.10
CA PRO A 181 15.13 -15.25 1.66
C PRO A 181 15.98 -15.86 0.53
N GLN A 182 15.75 -17.12 0.16
CA GLN A 182 16.42 -17.75 -0.99
C GLN A 182 15.80 -17.33 -2.34
N LEU A 183 14.59 -16.78 -2.34
CA LEU A 183 13.97 -16.19 -3.51
C LEU A 183 14.47 -14.75 -3.68
N ASP A 184 15.71 -14.64 -4.17
CA ASP A 184 16.56 -13.47 -3.99
C ASP A 184 16.69 -12.56 -5.23
N PHE A 185 15.76 -12.63 -6.19
CA PHE A 185 15.82 -11.90 -7.46
C PHE A 185 16.22 -10.42 -7.32
N ALA A 186 15.46 -9.65 -6.54
CA ALA A 186 15.73 -8.23 -6.32
C ALA A 186 16.98 -8.01 -5.45
N VAL A 187 17.21 -8.87 -4.45
CA VAL A 187 18.41 -8.80 -3.58
C VAL A 187 19.67 -8.91 -4.43
N ARG A 188 19.70 -9.81 -5.42
CA ARG A 188 20.84 -9.96 -6.33
C ARG A 188 21.04 -8.75 -7.21
N ILE A 189 19.97 -8.15 -7.75
CA ILE A 189 20.09 -6.90 -8.52
C ILE A 189 20.71 -5.81 -7.64
N VAL A 190 20.19 -5.61 -6.42
CA VAL A 190 20.66 -4.60 -5.48
C VAL A 190 22.10 -4.85 -5.02
N MET A 191 22.50 -6.09 -4.76
CA MET A 191 23.82 -6.41 -4.19
C MET A 191 24.91 -6.59 -5.23
N ASP A 192 24.58 -7.19 -6.40
CA ASP A 192 25.58 -7.63 -7.38
C ASP A 192 25.80 -6.61 -8.52
N SER A 193 24.86 -5.70 -8.77
CA SER A 193 24.96 -4.73 -9.88
C SER A 193 25.88 -3.54 -9.57
N ASP A 194 26.40 -2.87 -10.59
CA ASP A 194 26.97 -1.52 -10.43
C ASP A 194 25.83 -0.49 -10.44
N LEU A 195 25.50 0.08 -9.28
CA LEU A 195 24.38 1.03 -9.15
C LEU A 195 24.70 2.43 -9.70
N SER A 196 25.93 2.67 -10.13
CA SER A 196 26.26 3.88 -10.91
C SER A 196 25.88 3.73 -12.40
N ASP A 197 25.65 2.50 -12.85
CA ASP A 197 25.20 2.18 -14.20
C ASP A 197 23.70 1.89 -14.21
N LEU A 198 22.90 2.91 -14.59
CA LEU A 198 21.43 2.88 -14.53
C LEU A 198 20.77 1.77 -15.37
N ARG A 199 21.52 1.05 -16.20
CA ARG A 199 21.02 -0.15 -16.90
C ARG A 199 20.43 -1.19 -15.94
N TYR A 200 20.87 -1.22 -14.67
CA TYR A 200 20.32 -2.15 -13.68
C TYR A 200 18.81 -1.97 -13.46
N LEU A 201 18.25 -0.76 -13.62
CA LEU A 201 16.82 -0.48 -13.41
C LEU A 201 15.93 -1.31 -14.34
N TYR A 202 16.42 -1.58 -15.56
CA TYR A 202 15.67 -2.33 -16.56
C TYR A 202 15.71 -3.85 -16.34
N ARG A 203 16.57 -4.36 -15.45
CA ARG A 203 16.63 -5.79 -15.10
C ARG A 203 15.43 -6.26 -14.31
N TYR A 204 14.72 -5.34 -13.66
CA TYR A 204 13.51 -5.67 -12.92
C TYR A 204 12.31 -5.95 -13.85
N GLY A 205 12.32 -5.50 -15.10
CA GLY A 205 11.13 -5.59 -15.95
C GLY A 205 9.96 -4.73 -15.48
N GLU A 206 10.20 -3.78 -14.58
CA GLU A 206 9.23 -2.75 -14.20
C GLU A 206 9.24 -1.60 -15.23
N TYR A 207 8.19 -0.78 -15.28
CA TYR A 207 8.25 0.47 -16.02
C TYR A 207 9.23 1.43 -15.33
N VAL A 208 10.15 2.01 -16.10
CA VAL A 208 11.16 2.95 -15.59
C VAL A 208 10.86 4.31 -16.20
N SER A 209 10.28 5.20 -15.38
CA SER A 209 9.95 6.57 -15.77
C SER A 209 11.11 7.54 -15.49
N ALA A 210 10.84 8.83 -15.70
CA ALA A 210 11.74 9.89 -15.28
C ALA A 210 11.92 9.95 -13.75
N ASN A 211 10.95 9.48 -12.96
CA ASN A 211 11.05 9.45 -11.50
C ASN A 211 12.09 8.43 -11.03
N GLU A 212 11.97 7.16 -11.43
CA GLU A 212 12.92 6.11 -11.02
C GLU A 212 14.36 6.44 -11.47
N THR A 213 14.50 6.92 -12.72
CA THR A 213 15.80 7.34 -13.27
C THR A 213 16.37 8.54 -12.49
N GLY A 214 15.56 9.57 -12.26
CA GLY A 214 15.99 10.80 -11.58
C GLY A 214 16.30 10.58 -10.10
N VAL A 215 15.58 9.69 -9.41
CA VAL A 215 15.93 9.25 -8.06
C VAL A 215 17.28 8.53 -8.09
N ALA A 216 17.49 7.56 -8.98
CA ALA A 216 18.76 6.83 -9.04
C ALA A 216 19.95 7.77 -9.32
N GLU A 217 19.80 8.72 -10.23
CA GLU A 217 20.80 9.76 -10.52
C GLU A 217 21.08 10.63 -9.30
N PHE A 218 20.02 11.06 -8.60
CA PHE A 218 20.16 11.86 -7.38
C PHE A 218 20.86 11.07 -6.26
N MET A 219 20.48 9.81 -6.04
CA MET A 219 21.16 8.91 -5.09
C MET A 219 22.64 8.73 -5.42
N ASN A 220 23.00 8.69 -6.71
CA ASN A 220 24.39 8.64 -7.16
C ASN A 220 25.16 9.96 -6.91
N SER A 221 24.46 11.08 -6.75
CA SER A 221 25.09 12.36 -6.38
C SER A 221 25.42 12.48 -4.89
N LEU A 222 24.76 11.68 -4.03
CA LEU A 222 24.98 11.68 -2.59
C LEU A 222 26.26 10.92 -2.21
N SER A 223 26.94 11.41 -1.19
CA SER A 223 28.08 10.73 -0.58
C SER A 223 27.65 9.42 0.08
N GLN A 224 28.59 8.50 0.29
CA GLN A 224 28.27 7.24 0.98
C GLN A 224 27.83 7.49 2.43
N ASP A 225 28.39 8.50 3.11
CA ASP A 225 27.99 8.85 4.48
C ASP A 225 26.52 9.32 4.54
N GLU A 226 26.06 10.08 3.55
CA GLU A 226 24.65 10.50 3.45
C GLU A 226 23.73 9.29 3.21
N ILE A 227 24.10 8.40 2.28
CA ILE A 227 23.35 7.17 1.99
C ILE A 227 23.28 6.27 3.23
N ASP A 228 24.40 6.06 3.91
CA ASP A 228 24.48 5.24 5.12
C ASP A 228 23.67 5.85 6.26
N SER A 229 23.65 7.18 6.38
CA SER A 229 22.84 7.90 7.37
C SER A 229 21.35 7.73 7.10
N MET A 230 20.90 7.89 5.85
CA MET A 230 19.50 7.70 5.46
C MET A 230 19.06 6.25 5.75
N ALA A 231 19.86 5.28 5.32
CA ALA A 231 19.61 3.86 5.61
C ALA A 231 19.58 3.59 7.12
N ARG A 232 20.45 4.24 7.91
CA ARG A 232 20.50 4.06 9.37
C ARG A 232 19.28 4.60 10.08
N THR A 233 18.76 5.77 9.68
CA THR A 233 17.49 6.29 10.21
C THR A 233 16.37 5.26 10.04
N TYR A 234 16.30 4.65 8.86
CA TYR A 234 15.33 3.64 8.51
C TYR A 234 15.52 2.30 9.25
N THR A 235 16.74 1.74 9.27
CA THR A 235 16.99 0.45 9.94
C THR A 235 16.98 0.53 11.46
N GLU A 236 17.44 1.65 12.04
CA GLU A 236 17.38 1.85 13.49
C GLU A 236 15.96 2.12 13.97
N GLY A 237 15.11 2.80 13.19
CA GLY A 237 13.67 2.84 13.44
C GLY A 237 13.14 1.42 13.67
N TYR A 238 13.38 0.53 12.69
CA TYR A 238 12.95 -0.87 12.78
C TYR A 238 13.41 -1.56 14.06
N ARG A 239 14.69 -1.41 14.41
CA ARG A 239 15.25 -1.99 15.65
C ARG A 239 14.63 -1.38 16.92
N ILE A 240 14.39 -0.07 16.92
CA ILE A 240 13.76 0.65 18.05
C ILE A 240 12.30 0.21 18.22
N GLY A 241 11.56 -0.02 17.13
CA GLY A 241 10.20 -0.58 17.19
C GLY A 241 10.13 -1.92 17.94
N PHE A 242 11.13 -2.80 17.75
CA PHE A 242 11.26 -4.03 18.58
C PHE A 242 11.51 -3.71 20.06
N ILE A 243 12.35 -2.73 20.38
CA ILE A 243 12.64 -2.34 21.77
C ILE A 243 11.40 -1.79 22.46
N ASN A 244 10.73 -0.83 21.83
CA ASN A 244 9.55 -0.15 22.39
C ASN A 244 8.39 -1.14 22.56
N GLY A 245 8.17 -2.01 21.58
CA GLY A 245 7.21 -3.11 21.69
C GLY A 245 7.62 -4.23 22.66
N ARG A 246 8.81 -4.16 23.29
CA ARG A 246 9.39 -5.22 24.15
C ARG A 246 9.47 -6.58 23.45
N LYS A 247 9.71 -6.56 22.14
CA LYS A 247 9.81 -7.73 21.25
C LYS A 247 11.26 -8.14 21.09
N ASP A 248 11.53 -9.43 21.21
CA ASP A 248 12.88 -9.98 21.05
C ASP A 248 13.22 -10.17 19.56
N ILE A 249 13.91 -9.18 19.00
CA ILE A 249 14.37 -9.20 17.59
C ILE A 249 15.24 -10.43 17.27
N THR A 250 15.92 -11.03 18.24
CA THR A 250 16.84 -12.15 18.00
C THR A 250 16.10 -13.44 17.61
N LYS A 251 14.80 -13.53 17.89
CA LYS A 251 13.90 -14.59 17.42
C LYS A 251 13.66 -14.51 15.91
N LYS A 252 13.87 -13.35 15.30
CA LYS A 252 13.63 -13.11 13.88
C LYS A 252 14.90 -13.36 13.07
N LYS A 253 14.73 -13.71 11.80
CA LYS A 253 15.81 -14.08 10.88
C LYS A 253 15.70 -13.36 9.54
N THR A 254 14.54 -12.81 9.22
CA THR A 254 14.32 -12.11 7.96
C THR A 254 13.58 -10.79 8.18
N VAL A 255 13.84 -9.81 7.31
CA VAL A 255 13.10 -8.55 7.21
C VAL A 255 12.54 -8.41 5.80
N ASN A 256 11.28 -8.03 5.65
CA ASN A 256 10.72 -7.78 4.32
C ASN A 256 10.98 -6.34 3.90
N ILE A 257 11.87 -6.11 2.92
CA ILE A 257 12.13 -4.76 2.42
C ILE A 257 11.22 -4.48 1.21
N ARG A 258 10.48 -3.37 1.27
CA ARG A 258 9.61 -2.86 0.20
C ARG A 258 10.10 -1.48 -0.21
N TYR A 259 10.23 -1.21 -1.51
CA TYR A 259 10.78 0.05 -2.01
C TYR A 259 10.43 0.30 -3.48
N ASN A 260 10.51 1.56 -3.91
CA ASN A 260 10.37 1.95 -5.31
C ASN A 260 11.74 1.99 -5.99
N LEU A 261 11.80 1.59 -7.27
CA LEU A 261 13.05 1.61 -8.04
C LEU A 261 13.70 3.01 -8.03
N GLY A 262 15.04 3.01 -8.03
CA GLY A 262 15.87 4.21 -7.87
C GLY A 262 16.48 4.37 -6.48
N PHE A 263 15.89 3.76 -5.44
CA PHE A 263 16.42 3.78 -4.07
C PHE A 263 17.46 2.69 -3.77
N GLU A 264 17.94 1.93 -4.77
CA GLU A 264 18.76 0.74 -4.57
C GLU A 264 20.08 1.03 -3.82
N ARG A 265 20.66 2.24 -3.96
CA ARG A 265 21.86 2.61 -3.17
C ARG A 265 21.56 2.64 -1.67
N MET A 266 20.41 3.21 -1.28
CA MET A 266 19.96 3.22 0.11
C MET A 266 19.55 1.81 0.56
N VAL A 267 18.84 1.05 -0.29
CA VAL A 267 18.44 -0.34 0.03
C VAL A 267 19.65 -1.24 0.23
N ARG A 268 20.71 -1.10 -0.59
CA ARG A 268 21.98 -1.82 -0.40
C ARG A 268 22.59 -1.54 0.97
N ALA A 269 22.65 -0.27 1.38
CA ALA A 269 23.13 0.11 2.70
C ALA A 269 22.24 -0.47 3.82
N ALA A 270 20.91 -0.42 3.65
CA ALA A 270 19.95 -1.00 4.59
C ALA A 270 20.10 -2.52 4.72
N ILE A 271 20.28 -3.26 3.62
CA ILE A 271 20.53 -4.72 3.63
C ILE A 271 21.76 -5.05 4.48
N LEU A 272 22.86 -4.30 4.31
CA LEU A 272 24.08 -4.52 5.08
C LEU A 272 23.84 -4.27 6.57
N GLN A 273 23.13 -3.20 6.92
CA GLN A 273 22.80 -2.87 8.31
C GLN A 273 21.85 -3.89 8.95
N PHE A 274 20.84 -4.39 8.22
CA PHE A 274 19.97 -5.45 8.71
C PHE A 274 20.70 -6.77 8.92
N ARG A 275 21.69 -7.10 8.07
CA ARG A 275 22.56 -8.27 8.28
C ARG A 275 23.40 -8.15 9.55
N GLU A 276 23.85 -6.94 9.90
CA GLU A 276 24.51 -6.68 11.19
C GLU A 276 23.55 -6.94 12.38
N MET A 277 22.25 -6.74 12.18
CA MET A 277 21.20 -7.09 13.16
C MET A 277 20.80 -8.59 13.13
N GLY A 278 21.39 -9.39 12.23
CA GLY A 278 21.10 -10.81 12.07
C GLY A 278 19.83 -11.13 11.26
N LEU A 279 19.41 -10.20 10.39
CA LEU A 279 18.25 -10.33 9.53
C LEU A 279 18.66 -10.38 8.06
N GLU A 280 18.25 -11.42 7.35
CA GLU A 280 18.38 -11.49 5.89
C GLU A 280 17.19 -10.80 5.19
N PRO A 281 17.42 -10.14 4.05
CA PRO A 281 16.34 -9.46 3.33
C PRO A 281 15.44 -10.45 2.59
N VAL A 282 14.14 -10.19 2.63
CA VAL A 282 13.13 -10.80 1.75
C VAL A 282 12.52 -9.68 0.91
N ILE A 283 12.73 -9.72 -0.41
CA ILE A 283 12.34 -8.65 -1.33
C ILE A 283 11.63 -9.28 -2.54
N TYR A 284 10.32 -9.03 -2.66
CA TYR A 284 9.46 -9.59 -3.69
C TYR A 284 8.65 -8.50 -4.41
N ARG A 285 8.22 -8.74 -5.64
CA ARG A 285 7.46 -7.78 -6.46
C ARG A 285 6.05 -7.56 -5.91
N HIS A 286 5.43 -6.43 -6.20
CA HIS A 286 3.96 -6.37 -6.16
C HIS A 286 3.29 -7.48 -6.99
N ALA A 287 2.04 -7.81 -6.65
CA ALA A 287 1.34 -8.96 -7.23
C ALA A 287 0.92 -8.73 -8.69
N THR A 288 1.16 -9.71 -9.56
CA THR A 288 0.80 -9.66 -10.99
C THR A 288 -0.46 -10.45 -11.33
N HIS A 289 -0.61 -11.66 -10.79
CA HIS A 289 -1.79 -12.50 -10.99
C HIS A 289 -3.01 -11.94 -10.26
N ALA A 290 -4.18 -11.94 -10.91
CA ALA A 290 -5.43 -11.46 -10.33
C ALA A 290 -5.79 -12.10 -8.98
N VAL A 291 -5.44 -13.39 -8.78
CA VAL A 291 -5.67 -14.11 -7.50
C VAL A 291 -4.94 -13.48 -6.31
N ASN A 292 -3.80 -12.83 -6.55
CA ASN A 292 -2.92 -12.26 -5.53
C ASN A 292 -3.08 -10.73 -5.36
N LYS A 293 -3.82 -10.07 -6.26
CA LYS A 293 -4.09 -8.63 -6.18
C LYS A 293 -5.09 -8.33 -5.03
N ARG A 294 -4.96 -7.14 -4.44
CA ARG A 294 -5.84 -6.63 -3.37
C ARG A 294 -6.19 -5.18 -3.67
N GLY A 295 -7.25 -4.97 -4.45
CA GLY A 295 -7.60 -3.64 -4.94
C GLY A 295 -6.42 -2.98 -5.66
N ASN A 296 -6.12 -1.73 -5.29
CA ASN A 296 -5.00 -0.94 -5.83
C ASN A 296 -3.67 -1.12 -5.06
N ALA A 297 -3.59 -2.04 -4.10
CA ALA A 297 -2.42 -2.12 -3.23
C ALA A 297 -1.21 -2.72 -3.95
N TRP A 298 -0.13 -1.95 -4.06
CA TRP A 298 1.15 -2.40 -4.64
C TRP A 298 2.15 -2.79 -3.54
N ILE A 299 2.04 -4.03 -3.06
CA ILE A 299 2.85 -4.52 -1.94
C ILE A 299 4.09 -5.28 -2.44
N GLY A 300 5.27 -4.68 -2.30
CA GLY A 300 6.55 -5.28 -2.68
C GLY A 300 7.56 -4.22 -3.14
N PHE A 301 8.45 -4.59 -4.05
CA PHE A 301 9.12 -3.60 -4.89
C PHE A 301 8.25 -3.24 -6.10
N VAL A 302 8.37 -2.00 -6.55
CA VAL A 302 7.60 -1.41 -7.67
C VAL A 302 8.48 -0.47 -8.50
N GLY A 303 8.21 -0.33 -9.79
CA GLY A 303 8.71 0.78 -10.60
C GLY A 303 7.66 1.87 -10.76
N GLY A 304 7.76 2.63 -11.86
CA GLY A 304 6.83 3.72 -12.15
C GLY A 304 5.45 3.22 -12.56
N ASN A 305 4.41 3.98 -12.21
CA ASN A 305 3.07 3.70 -12.70
C ASN A 305 2.89 4.23 -14.13
N ALA A 306 2.80 3.33 -15.10
CA ALA A 306 2.63 3.69 -16.50
C ALA A 306 1.30 4.42 -16.75
N ASN A 307 0.26 4.12 -15.97
CA ASN A 307 -1.04 4.79 -16.01
C ASN A 307 -1.93 4.46 -14.79
N PRO A 308 -2.13 5.40 -13.86
CA PRO A 308 -3.02 5.21 -12.71
C PRO A 308 -4.48 4.88 -13.06
N GLN A 309 -4.99 5.31 -14.22
CA GLN A 309 -6.34 4.98 -14.67
C GLN A 309 -6.48 3.49 -15.01
N TYR A 310 -5.42 2.86 -15.54
CA TYR A 310 -5.41 1.43 -15.77
C TYR A 310 -5.53 0.65 -14.46
N GLU A 311 -4.75 1.02 -13.43
CA GLU A 311 -4.88 0.40 -12.11
C GLU A 311 -6.29 0.57 -11.53
N TYR A 312 -6.86 1.77 -11.66
CA TYR A 312 -8.23 2.03 -11.21
C TYR A 312 -9.27 1.18 -11.95
N ASP A 313 -9.20 1.08 -13.29
CA ASP A 313 -10.15 0.31 -14.10
C ASP A 313 -10.13 -1.20 -13.76
N HIS A 314 -8.97 -1.71 -13.32
CA HIS A 314 -8.74 -3.13 -13.03
C HIS A 314 -8.79 -3.51 -11.54
N ARG A 315 -9.03 -2.53 -10.65
CA ARG A 315 -9.01 -2.73 -9.18
C ARG A 315 -9.99 -3.78 -8.66
N GLN A 316 -11.06 -4.04 -9.41
CA GLN A 316 -12.14 -4.95 -9.03
C GLN A 316 -12.35 -6.08 -10.05
N ASP A 317 -11.33 -6.41 -10.85
CA ASP A 317 -11.32 -7.54 -11.78
C ASP A 317 -11.73 -8.88 -11.13
N GLN A 318 -11.48 -9.04 -9.83
CA GLN A 318 -11.93 -10.19 -9.06
C GLN A 318 -13.46 -10.38 -9.04
N ALA A 319 -14.27 -9.37 -9.38
CA ALA A 319 -15.71 -9.54 -9.54
C ALA A 319 -16.07 -10.61 -10.60
N LEU A 320 -15.16 -10.89 -11.55
CA LEU A 320 -15.29 -11.99 -12.50
C LEU A 320 -15.25 -13.37 -11.83
N PHE A 321 -14.63 -13.56 -10.68
CA PHE A 321 -14.49 -14.90 -10.08
C PHE A 321 -14.82 -14.96 -8.58
N MET A 322 -15.20 -13.83 -7.98
CA MET A 322 -15.57 -13.77 -6.57
C MET A 322 -16.90 -14.48 -6.32
N ASP A 323 -16.81 -15.71 -5.82
CA ASP A 323 -17.90 -16.50 -5.26
C ASP A 323 -17.45 -17.26 -4.01
N SER A 324 -18.39 -17.95 -3.35
CA SER A 324 -18.10 -18.69 -2.12
C SER A 324 -17.08 -19.81 -2.31
N ASP A 325 -17.05 -20.46 -3.48
CA ASP A 325 -16.14 -21.57 -3.75
C ASP A 325 -14.70 -21.06 -3.92
N TYR A 326 -14.54 -19.93 -4.61
CA TYR A 326 -13.26 -19.23 -4.74
C TYR A 326 -12.73 -18.76 -3.38
N VAL A 327 -13.55 -18.09 -2.56
CA VAL A 327 -13.13 -17.62 -1.22
C VAL A 327 -12.60 -18.78 -0.39
N GLN A 328 -13.37 -19.87 -0.32
CA GLN A 328 -12.97 -21.06 0.43
C GLN A 328 -11.74 -21.75 -0.15
N ARG A 329 -11.56 -21.75 -1.48
CA ARG A 329 -10.36 -22.28 -2.14
C ARG A 329 -9.12 -21.43 -1.84
N LYS A 330 -9.22 -20.11 -1.92
CA LYS A 330 -8.12 -19.19 -1.65
C LYS A 330 -7.66 -19.30 -0.19
N LEU A 331 -8.58 -19.34 0.76
CA LEU A 331 -8.28 -19.50 2.19
C LEU A 331 -7.59 -20.84 2.50
N ARG A 332 -8.10 -21.95 1.94
CA ARG A 332 -7.45 -23.27 2.08
C ARG A 332 -6.05 -23.28 1.46
N SER A 333 -5.90 -22.69 0.28
CA SER A 333 -4.60 -22.59 -0.41
C SER A 333 -3.61 -21.79 0.44
N MET A 334 -4.04 -20.67 1.00
CA MET A 334 -3.25 -19.83 1.89
C MET A 334 -2.82 -20.60 3.14
N GLN A 335 -3.74 -21.34 3.78
CA GLN A 335 -3.44 -22.13 4.96
C GLN A 335 -2.43 -23.26 4.67
N ASN A 336 -2.58 -23.95 3.53
CA ASN A 336 -1.67 -25.03 3.12
C ASN A 336 -0.25 -24.49 2.84
N ALA A 337 -0.17 -23.36 2.13
CA ALA A 337 1.10 -22.72 1.83
C ALA A 337 1.82 -22.24 3.10
N TYR A 338 1.11 -21.57 4.01
CA TYR A 338 1.71 -21.19 5.29
C TYR A 338 2.11 -22.38 6.15
N GLU A 339 1.36 -23.50 6.13
CA GLU A 339 1.78 -24.71 6.83
C GLU A 339 3.07 -25.28 6.23
N LYS A 340 3.23 -25.23 4.90
CA LYS A 340 4.46 -25.64 4.20
C LYS A 340 5.66 -24.77 4.59
N TYR A 341 5.49 -23.45 4.67
CA TYR A 341 6.56 -22.48 4.98
C TYR A 341 6.56 -21.97 6.42
N LYS A 342 5.92 -22.68 7.36
CA LYS A 342 5.68 -22.20 8.73
C LYS A 342 6.94 -21.81 9.50
N ASP A 343 8.03 -22.52 9.27
CA ASP A 343 9.30 -22.26 9.97
C ASP A 343 9.93 -20.95 9.51
N LEU A 344 9.81 -20.62 8.21
CA LEU A 344 10.25 -19.35 7.63
C LEU A 344 9.32 -18.21 8.08
N ALA A 345 8.01 -18.43 8.03
CA ALA A 345 7.00 -17.46 8.46
C ALA A 345 7.16 -17.08 9.95
N ALA A 346 7.45 -18.05 10.82
CA ALA A 346 7.57 -17.82 12.28
C ALA A 346 8.73 -16.86 12.63
N VAL A 347 9.82 -16.90 11.85
CA VAL A 347 11.00 -16.06 12.05
C VAL A 347 10.96 -14.76 11.22
N HIS A 348 9.83 -14.48 10.57
CA HIS A 348 9.63 -13.26 9.81
C HIS A 348 9.49 -12.04 10.73
N GLY A 349 10.37 -11.05 10.55
CA GLY A 349 10.43 -9.85 11.39
C GLY A 349 9.41 -8.78 11.05
N GLY A 350 8.72 -8.90 9.91
CA GLY A 350 7.78 -7.91 9.39
C GLY A 350 8.40 -6.94 8.38
N PRO A 351 7.58 -6.01 7.84
CA PRO A 351 7.96 -5.17 6.73
C PRO A 351 8.79 -3.94 7.16
N ALA A 352 9.72 -3.55 6.32
CA ALA A 352 10.41 -2.29 6.35
C ALA A 352 10.18 -1.65 4.96
N CYS A 353 9.50 -0.50 4.94
CA CYS A 353 8.95 0.14 3.76
C CYS A 353 9.64 1.47 3.48
N ILE A 354 10.07 1.66 2.23
CA ILE A 354 10.50 2.95 1.68
C ILE A 354 9.45 3.36 0.65
N GLU A 355 8.61 4.34 1.00
CA GLU A 355 7.57 4.87 0.12
C GLU A 355 8.03 6.12 -0.62
N THR A 356 7.32 6.43 -1.71
CA THR A 356 7.54 7.63 -2.50
C THR A 356 6.32 8.53 -2.54
N PHE A 357 6.54 9.80 -2.85
CA PHE A 357 5.49 10.79 -3.05
C PHE A 357 5.97 11.94 -3.93
N GLY A 358 5.07 12.83 -4.37
CA GLY A 358 5.43 13.98 -5.21
C GLY A 358 4.82 13.95 -6.61
N GLU A 359 4.31 12.79 -7.02
CA GLU A 359 3.54 12.62 -8.24
C GLU A 359 2.29 13.52 -8.26
N GLU A 360 1.82 13.89 -9.44
CA GLU A 360 0.58 14.65 -9.58
C GLU A 360 -0.62 13.84 -9.05
N PRO A 361 -1.48 14.43 -8.20
CA PRO A 361 -2.67 13.76 -7.71
C PRO A 361 -3.55 13.27 -8.86
N PHE A 362 -3.95 12.01 -8.80
CA PHE A 362 -4.75 11.37 -9.81
C PHE A 362 -6.24 11.42 -9.45
N ALA A 363 -7.08 11.93 -10.36
CA ALA A 363 -8.53 11.88 -10.25
C ALA A 363 -9.08 10.82 -11.22
N PRO A 364 -9.57 9.66 -10.71
CA PRO A 364 -10.07 8.60 -11.57
C PRO A 364 -11.36 8.96 -12.28
N ILE A 365 -11.55 8.37 -13.46
CA ILE A 365 -12.80 8.40 -14.22
C ILE A 365 -13.44 7.02 -14.11
N SER A 366 -14.69 6.96 -13.65
CA SER A 366 -15.44 5.69 -13.60
C SER A 366 -15.91 5.28 -15.00
N THR A 367 -15.74 3.99 -15.32
CA THR A 367 -16.10 3.39 -16.60
C THR A 367 -17.10 2.26 -16.39
N GLU A 368 -18.27 2.30 -17.05
CA GLU A 368 -19.34 1.29 -16.88
C GLU A 368 -18.89 -0.14 -17.25
N GLY A 369 -17.98 -0.27 -18.22
CA GLY A 369 -17.45 -1.56 -18.65
C GLY A 369 -16.42 -2.21 -17.72
N ALA A 370 -15.98 -1.50 -16.68
CA ALA A 370 -15.05 -2.06 -15.70
C ALA A 370 -15.71 -3.14 -14.84
N TRP A 371 -14.90 -4.08 -14.32
CA TRP A 371 -15.40 -5.02 -13.33
C TRP A 371 -15.69 -4.29 -12.01
N ALA A 372 -16.88 -4.50 -11.47
CA ALA A 372 -17.29 -3.97 -10.17
C ALA A 372 -17.94 -5.05 -9.32
N LEU A 373 -17.59 -5.08 -8.02
CA LEU A 373 -18.18 -6.00 -7.07
C LEU A 373 -19.64 -5.60 -6.79
N ASN A 374 -20.54 -6.58 -6.79
CA ASN A 374 -21.90 -6.37 -6.27
C ASN A 374 -21.93 -6.51 -4.73
N GLU A 375 -23.04 -6.14 -4.09
CA GLU A 375 -23.19 -6.19 -2.62
C GLU A 375 -22.85 -7.55 -1.99
N ALA A 376 -23.21 -8.66 -2.66
CA ALA A 376 -22.89 -10.00 -2.15
C ALA A 376 -21.38 -10.27 -2.23
N GLN A 377 -20.73 -9.87 -3.31
CA GLN A 377 -19.28 -10.01 -3.49
C GLN A 377 -18.49 -9.08 -2.57
N GLN A 378 -18.98 -7.86 -2.28
CA GLN A 378 -18.38 -6.96 -1.30
C GLN A 378 -18.36 -7.59 0.10
N LYS A 379 -19.45 -8.24 0.52
CA LYS A 379 -19.50 -8.97 1.79
C LYS A 379 -18.51 -10.15 1.82
N MET A 380 -18.42 -10.90 0.73
CA MET A 380 -17.43 -11.99 0.60
C MET A 380 -15.99 -11.47 0.64
N GLN A 381 -15.72 -10.30 0.06
CA GLN A 381 -14.40 -9.68 0.12
C GLN A 381 -14.01 -9.33 1.56
N VAL A 382 -14.93 -8.72 2.33
CA VAL A 382 -14.71 -8.42 3.76
C VAL A 382 -14.46 -9.70 4.56
N GLU A 383 -15.24 -10.76 4.33
CA GLU A 383 -15.03 -12.08 4.96
C GLU A 383 -13.65 -12.65 4.63
N LEU A 384 -13.27 -12.61 3.35
CA LEU A 384 -11.96 -13.05 2.88
C LEU A 384 -10.80 -12.25 3.51
N ASP A 385 -10.91 -10.93 3.59
CA ASP A 385 -9.89 -10.07 4.22
C ASP A 385 -9.74 -10.39 5.71
N ASN A 386 -10.87 -10.57 6.44
CA ASN A 386 -10.86 -10.92 7.85
C ASN A 386 -10.29 -12.32 8.13
N GLU A 387 -10.69 -13.34 7.37
CA GLU A 387 -10.17 -14.70 7.54
C GLU A 387 -8.71 -14.82 7.11
N SER A 388 -8.32 -14.15 6.02
CA SER A 388 -6.93 -14.14 5.58
C SER A 388 -6.01 -13.46 6.61
N GLY A 389 -6.43 -12.33 7.20
CA GLY A 389 -5.70 -11.69 8.29
C GLY A 389 -5.44 -12.63 9.47
N GLN A 390 -6.44 -13.42 9.87
CA GLN A 390 -6.28 -14.43 10.93
C GLN A 390 -5.29 -15.54 10.57
N ILE A 391 -5.32 -16.02 9.32
CA ILE A 391 -4.34 -17.01 8.85
C ILE A 391 -2.94 -16.41 8.91
N VAL A 392 -2.71 -15.20 8.37
CA VAL A 392 -1.39 -14.55 8.41
C VAL A 392 -0.89 -14.42 9.85
N ASN A 393 -1.71 -13.89 10.76
CA ASN A 393 -1.32 -13.68 12.17
C ASN A 393 -0.98 -14.98 12.91
N ARG A 394 -1.54 -16.13 12.48
CA ARG A 394 -1.21 -17.44 13.07
C ARG A 394 0.22 -17.89 12.77
N TYR A 395 0.73 -17.56 11.59
CA TYR A 395 2.05 -18.02 11.12
C TYR A 395 3.13 -16.94 11.24
N ILE A 396 2.78 -15.69 10.90
CA ILE A 396 3.60 -14.50 11.08
C ILE A 396 3.10 -13.78 12.34
N ARG A 397 3.70 -14.13 13.48
CA ARG A 397 3.28 -13.69 14.82
C ARG A 397 3.34 -12.16 14.98
N GLY A 398 2.17 -11.51 14.98
CA GLY A 398 2.01 -10.06 15.11
C GLY A 398 2.64 -9.49 16.39
N ASP A 399 2.47 -10.20 17.50
CA ASP A 399 3.01 -9.88 18.82
C ASP A 399 4.55 -9.98 18.90
N GLU A 400 5.18 -10.68 17.96
CA GLU A 400 6.64 -10.85 17.93
C GLU A 400 7.34 -10.06 16.81
N ARG A 401 6.61 -9.40 15.91
CA ARG A 401 7.18 -8.67 14.75
C ARG A 401 7.07 -7.16 14.90
N SER A 402 7.86 -6.41 14.13
CA SER A 402 7.76 -4.95 14.03
C SER A 402 7.60 -4.53 12.58
N PHE A 403 7.46 -3.23 12.35
CA PHE A 403 7.57 -2.65 11.03
C PHE A 403 8.30 -1.32 11.08
N THR A 404 8.70 -0.82 9.91
CA THR A 404 9.09 0.57 9.74
C THR A 404 8.62 1.08 8.40
N ILE A 405 8.24 2.35 8.34
CA ILE A 405 7.89 3.06 7.12
C ILE A 405 8.58 4.43 7.11
N ILE A 406 9.15 4.78 5.96
CA ILE A 406 9.78 6.07 5.70
C ILE A 406 9.44 6.49 4.28
N ALA A 407 9.21 7.79 4.04
CA ALA A 407 8.86 8.30 2.72
C ALA A 407 9.85 9.34 2.21
N TYR A 408 10.04 9.36 0.89
CA TYR A 408 10.89 10.32 0.18
C TYR A 408 10.21 10.86 -1.09
N PRO A 409 10.50 12.11 -1.48
CA PRO A 409 9.91 12.64 -2.70
C PRO A 409 10.52 12.01 -3.95
N VAL A 410 9.81 12.10 -5.08
CA VAL A 410 10.31 11.80 -6.43
C VAL A 410 10.44 13.08 -7.28
N PRO A 411 11.23 13.06 -8.39
CA PRO A 411 11.47 14.24 -9.23
C PRO A 411 10.23 15.01 -9.70
N GLU A 412 9.10 14.33 -9.94
CA GLU A 412 7.84 14.95 -10.33
C GLU A 412 7.30 15.99 -9.33
N ILE A 413 7.77 15.98 -8.09
CA ILE A 413 7.43 17.01 -7.08
C ILE A 413 7.78 18.44 -7.54
N GLY A 414 8.72 18.58 -8.48
CA GLY A 414 9.00 19.83 -9.18
C GLY A 414 10.49 20.19 -9.22
N ASN A 415 10.77 21.38 -9.77
CA ASN A 415 12.15 21.84 -10.04
C ASN A 415 13.04 21.95 -8.79
N ASP A 416 12.44 22.08 -7.61
CA ASP A 416 13.16 22.13 -6.33
C ASP A 416 13.37 20.74 -5.70
N PHE A 417 13.15 19.65 -6.44
CA PHE A 417 13.30 18.27 -5.97
C PHE A 417 14.52 18.02 -5.07
N PRO A 418 15.78 18.39 -5.44
CA PRO A 418 16.92 18.20 -4.55
C PRO A 418 16.82 18.92 -3.19
N LYS A 419 16.21 20.12 -3.17
CA LYS A 419 16.02 20.88 -1.94
C LYS A 419 14.90 20.29 -1.10
N ILE A 420 13.80 19.89 -1.74
CA ILE A 420 12.68 19.24 -1.06
C ILE A 420 13.16 17.92 -0.45
N PHE A 421 13.91 17.11 -1.21
CA PHE A 421 14.52 15.88 -0.72
C PHE A 421 15.39 16.13 0.53
N ALA A 422 16.27 17.14 0.50
CA ALA A 422 17.09 17.48 1.66
C ALA A 422 16.26 17.94 2.88
N GLU A 423 15.17 18.69 2.65
CA GLU A 423 14.26 19.09 3.73
C GLU A 423 13.53 17.89 4.32
N ILE A 424 13.14 16.91 3.49
CA ILE A 424 12.53 15.65 3.93
C ILE A 424 13.52 14.77 4.69
N VAL A 425 14.78 14.69 4.26
CA VAL A 425 15.84 14.03 5.05
C VAL A 425 15.96 14.67 6.44
N LYS A 426 15.93 15.99 6.52
CA LYS A 426 15.93 16.72 7.81
C LYS A 426 14.69 16.42 8.65
N ILE A 427 13.50 16.33 8.04
CA ILE A 427 12.25 15.96 8.71
C ILE A 427 12.33 14.52 9.26
N ASN A 428 12.84 13.58 8.46
CA ASN A 428 13.02 12.17 8.85
C ASN A 428 14.10 11.99 9.93
N THR A 429 14.96 12.98 10.17
CA THR A 429 16.07 12.93 11.13
C THR A 429 15.91 13.90 12.31
N LEU A 430 14.71 14.42 12.53
CA LEU A 430 14.39 15.26 13.70
C LEU A 430 14.75 14.51 15.00
N ASP A 431 15.19 15.28 16.01
CA ASP A 431 15.65 14.71 17.28
C ASP A 431 14.50 14.07 18.05
N TYR A 432 14.42 12.74 17.97
CA TYR A 432 13.37 11.97 18.63
C TYR A 432 13.33 12.20 20.14
N LYS A 433 14.47 12.44 20.82
CA LYS A 433 14.49 12.70 22.27
C LYS A 433 13.91 14.07 22.62
N GLN A 434 14.09 15.05 21.73
CA GLN A 434 13.45 16.34 21.89
C GLN A 434 11.94 16.22 21.78
N TYR A 435 11.45 15.55 20.73
CA TYR A 435 10.02 15.35 20.49
C TYR A 435 9.38 14.50 21.59
N GLU A 436 9.99 13.38 21.98
CA GLU A 436 9.54 12.50 23.08
C GLU A 436 9.21 13.30 24.34
N ARG A 437 10.09 14.22 24.75
CA ARG A 437 9.89 15.06 25.94
C ARG A 437 8.74 16.06 25.79
N ILE A 438 8.61 16.68 24.62
CA ILE A 438 7.56 17.66 24.35
C ILE A 438 6.20 16.95 24.29
N GLN A 439 6.11 15.88 23.51
CA GLN A 439 4.94 15.01 23.39
C GLN A 439 4.52 14.48 24.76
N GLN A 440 5.47 14.06 25.60
CA GLN A 440 5.19 13.64 26.97
C GLN A 440 4.50 14.73 27.80
N THR A 441 4.87 16.00 27.65
CA THR A 441 4.22 17.12 28.35
C THR A 441 2.76 17.30 27.91
N ILE A 442 2.49 17.07 26.62
CA ILE A 442 1.13 17.08 26.06
C ILE A 442 0.33 15.90 26.62
N ILE A 443 0.89 14.69 26.60
CA ILE A 443 0.26 13.47 27.14
C ILE A 443 -0.06 13.62 28.63
N GLU A 444 0.89 14.10 29.42
CA GLU A 444 0.69 14.32 30.87
C GLU A 444 -0.43 15.32 31.15
N THR A 445 -0.68 16.28 30.25
CA THR A 445 -1.82 17.20 30.35
C THR A 445 -3.13 16.52 29.94
N LEU A 446 -3.12 15.75 28.83
CA LEU A 446 -4.28 15.00 28.35
C LEU A 446 -4.77 13.97 29.38
N ASP A 447 -3.85 13.27 30.05
CA ASP A 447 -4.15 12.26 31.06
C ASP A 447 -4.79 12.82 32.36
N THR A 448 -4.94 14.15 32.48
CA THR A 448 -5.58 14.78 33.66
C THR A 448 -7.08 15.00 33.52
N CYS A 449 -7.64 14.78 32.34
CA CYS A 449 -9.03 15.09 32.02
C CYS A 449 -9.72 13.91 31.33
N GLN A 450 -11.06 13.91 31.34
CA GLN A 450 -11.86 12.90 30.63
C GLN A 450 -12.24 13.35 29.22
N TRP A 451 -12.19 14.66 28.94
CA TRP A 451 -12.73 15.24 27.72
C TRP A 451 -11.74 16.14 27.03
N VAL A 452 -11.70 16.06 25.69
CA VAL A 452 -10.94 16.97 24.84
C VAL A 452 -11.89 17.66 23.86
N GLU A 453 -11.94 18.99 23.90
CA GLU A 453 -12.69 19.81 22.96
C GLU A 453 -11.78 20.27 21.83
N ILE A 454 -12.27 20.12 20.59
CA ILE A 454 -11.60 20.59 19.38
C ILE A 454 -12.56 21.52 18.64
N LYS A 455 -12.11 22.73 18.35
CA LYS A 455 -12.87 23.72 17.56
C LYS A 455 -12.11 24.14 16.32
N GLY A 456 -12.81 24.25 15.20
CA GLY A 456 -12.36 24.95 14.01
C GLY A 456 -12.36 26.46 14.23
N LYS A 457 -11.68 27.20 13.35
CA LYS A 457 -11.72 28.67 13.32
C LYS A 457 -12.36 29.18 12.04
N GLU A 458 -12.81 30.43 12.10
CA GLU A 458 -13.40 31.14 10.95
C GLU A 458 -14.61 30.39 10.37
N ASP A 459 -14.49 29.90 9.13
CA ASP A 459 -15.48 29.14 8.37
C ASP A 459 -15.26 27.61 8.45
N ASN A 460 -14.26 27.14 9.19
CA ASN A 460 -14.17 25.73 9.56
C ASN A 460 -15.19 25.41 10.66
N GLU A 461 -16.05 24.43 10.41
CA GLU A 461 -17.22 24.09 11.24
C GLU A 461 -16.91 22.99 12.27
N THR A 462 -15.62 22.65 12.45
CA THR A 462 -15.23 21.61 13.39
C THR A 462 -15.68 21.98 14.81
N ASP A 463 -16.41 21.07 15.43
CA ASP A 463 -16.85 21.14 16.82
C ASP A 463 -16.95 19.71 17.32
N LEU A 464 -15.88 19.22 17.94
CA LEU A 464 -15.76 17.85 18.42
C LEU A 464 -15.53 17.83 19.93
N ILE A 465 -16.12 16.82 20.56
CA ILE A 465 -15.81 16.41 21.92
C ILE A 465 -15.33 14.95 21.89
N ILE A 466 -14.14 14.69 22.42
CA ILE A 466 -13.52 13.37 22.48
C ILE A 466 -13.54 12.89 23.92
N HIS A 467 -14.07 11.70 24.16
CA HIS A 467 -14.08 11.04 25.47
C HIS A 467 -12.87 10.12 25.61
N LEU A 468 -12.08 10.33 26.66
CA LEU A 468 -10.90 9.54 26.99
C LEU A 468 -11.25 8.43 27.97
N HIS A 469 -10.42 7.37 28.02
CA HIS A 469 -10.63 6.30 29.00
C HIS A 469 -10.30 6.78 30.41
N GLU A 470 -10.98 6.21 31.40
CA GLU A 470 -10.69 6.44 32.82
C GLU A 470 -9.37 5.78 33.20
N LEU A 471 -8.44 6.57 33.75
CA LEU A 471 -7.15 6.09 34.25
C LEU A 471 -7.24 5.79 35.75
N GLU A 472 -7.00 4.54 36.15
CA GLU A 472 -6.99 4.14 37.57
C GLU A 472 -5.75 4.67 38.31
N ASP A 473 -4.58 4.66 37.65
CA ASP A 473 -3.33 5.22 38.18
C ASP A 473 -2.49 5.86 37.07
N VAL A 474 -2.57 7.18 36.93
CA VAL A 474 -1.83 7.98 35.93
C VAL A 474 -0.31 7.82 35.98
N ARG A 475 0.26 7.26 37.07
CA ARG A 475 1.71 6.96 37.17
C ARG A 475 2.10 5.66 36.49
N LYS A 476 1.12 4.82 36.16
CA LYS A 476 1.32 3.50 35.53
C LYS A 476 0.59 3.37 34.20
N GLN A 477 -0.45 4.17 33.99
CA GLN A 477 -1.32 4.12 32.84
C GLN A 477 -1.33 5.48 32.13
N THR A 478 -1.61 5.45 30.84
CA THR A 478 -1.81 6.62 29.99
C THR A 478 -2.83 6.27 28.92
N ASN A 479 -3.55 7.28 28.44
CA ASN A 479 -4.44 7.14 27.29
C ASN A 479 -3.67 7.23 25.96
N PHE A 480 -2.60 8.02 25.92
CA PHE A 480 -1.97 8.37 24.66
C PHE A 480 -0.65 7.63 24.44
N GLU A 481 -0.43 7.17 23.21
CA GLU A 481 0.86 6.70 22.74
C GLU A 481 1.74 7.89 22.34
N ASN A 482 3.01 7.84 22.74
CA ASN A 482 4.05 8.80 22.38
C ASN A 482 4.77 8.30 21.12
N CYS A 483 4.22 8.61 19.94
CA CYS A 483 4.73 8.14 18.66
C CYS A 483 6.00 8.90 18.26
N VAL A 484 7.14 8.23 18.40
CA VAL A 484 8.48 8.81 18.26
C VAL A 484 9.34 8.08 17.21
N ALA A 485 9.14 8.32 15.91
CA ALA A 485 10.02 7.85 14.80
C ALA A 485 10.62 6.43 14.95
N ASP A 486 9.91 5.53 15.60
CA ASP A 486 10.34 4.17 15.87
C ASP A 486 9.78 3.24 14.80
N VAL A 487 8.49 3.34 14.49
CA VAL A 487 7.88 2.59 13.37
C VAL A 487 7.44 3.50 12.22
N ASN A 488 6.95 4.70 12.52
CA ASN A 488 6.50 5.70 11.54
C ASN A 488 7.50 6.85 11.49
N ILE A 489 8.26 6.98 10.39
CA ILE A 489 9.24 8.05 10.21
C ILE A 489 8.68 9.06 9.20
N PRO A 490 8.55 10.35 9.54
CA PRO A 490 9.18 11.07 10.66
C PRO A 490 8.44 10.99 12.01
N VAL A 491 9.06 11.52 13.08
CA VAL A 491 8.35 11.78 14.36
C VAL A 491 7.14 12.69 14.11
N GLY A 492 6.15 12.66 15.00
CA GLY A 492 5.29 13.82 15.08
C GLY A 492 3.88 13.69 15.57
N GLU A 493 3.49 12.76 16.45
CA GLU A 493 2.12 12.76 16.99
C GLU A 493 2.03 12.17 18.39
N VAL A 494 0.94 12.46 19.08
CA VAL A 494 0.45 11.69 20.22
C VAL A 494 -0.97 11.25 19.91
N PHE A 495 -1.29 9.98 20.10
CA PHE A 495 -2.58 9.43 19.65
C PHE A 495 -3.22 8.50 20.67
N THR A 496 -4.53 8.34 20.62
CA THR A 496 -5.33 7.45 21.48
C THR A 496 -6.45 6.82 20.66
N SER A 497 -6.92 5.64 21.06
CA SER A 497 -8.27 5.22 20.70
C SER A 497 -9.26 5.88 21.67
N PRO A 498 -10.32 6.55 21.18
CA PRO A 498 -11.29 7.19 22.06
C PRO A 498 -12.34 6.20 22.58
N VAL A 499 -12.96 6.54 23.70
CA VAL A 499 -14.23 5.92 24.11
C VAL A 499 -15.31 6.45 23.17
N LEU A 500 -16.02 5.56 22.47
CA LEU A 500 -17.02 5.96 21.48
C LEU A 500 -18.22 6.62 22.16
N ALA A 501 -18.72 6.03 23.25
CA ALA A 501 -19.79 6.62 24.03
C ALA A 501 -19.34 7.95 24.63
N GLY A 502 -19.98 9.05 24.23
CA GLY A 502 -19.63 10.40 24.63
C GLY A 502 -18.82 11.16 23.58
N THR A 503 -18.10 10.47 22.70
CA THR A 503 -17.42 11.12 21.57
C THR A 503 -18.44 11.53 20.50
N GLY A 504 -18.34 12.75 19.97
CA GLY A 504 -19.28 13.23 18.96
C GLY A 504 -19.00 14.64 18.45
N GLY A 505 -19.80 15.07 17.49
CA GLY A 505 -19.72 16.42 16.90
C GLY A 505 -19.47 16.41 15.40
N ILE A 506 -18.95 17.51 14.87
CA ILE A 506 -18.69 17.71 13.44
C ILE A 506 -17.19 17.81 13.23
N LEU A 507 -16.64 16.96 12.35
CA LEU A 507 -15.33 17.14 11.75
C LEU A 507 -15.52 17.83 10.39
N HIS A 508 -14.89 18.98 10.19
CA HIS A 508 -14.92 19.70 8.91
C HIS A 508 -13.49 19.97 8.44
N VAL A 509 -13.13 19.56 7.23
CA VAL A 509 -11.88 19.91 6.56
C VAL A 509 -12.18 20.45 5.16
N LYS A 510 -11.73 21.68 4.87
CA LYS A 510 -12.08 22.34 3.60
C LYS A 510 -11.46 21.65 2.39
N LYS A 511 -10.27 21.09 2.56
CA LYS A 511 -9.55 20.38 1.51
C LYS A 511 -8.61 19.37 2.12
N VAL A 512 -8.76 18.10 1.74
CA VAL A 512 -7.87 17.01 2.18
C VAL A 512 -7.64 16.03 1.04
N TYR A 513 -6.48 15.38 1.04
CA TYR A 513 -6.15 14.31 0.09
C TYR A 513 -6.01 13.01 0.87
N LEU A 514 -6.83 12.02 0.54
CA LEU A 514 -6.89 10.72 1.21
C LEU A 514 -6.68 9.65 0.15
N ASN A 515 -5.67 8.79 0.29
CA ASN A 515 -5.40 7.68 -0.63
C ASN A 515 -5.28 8.11 -2.11
N GLY A 516 -4.64 9.25 -2.38
CA GLY A 516 -4.50 9.83 -3.73
C GLY A 516 -5.74 10.54 -4.27
N LEU A 517 -6.84 10.56 -3.50
CA LEU A 517 -8.11 11.17 -3.86
C LEU A 517 -8.32 12.49 -3.12
N GLN A 518 -8.72 13.54 -3.84
CA GLN A 518 -9.06 14.83 -3.23
C GLN A 518 -10.50 14.82 -2.70
N PHE A 519 -10.70 15.41 -1.51
CA PHE A 519 -12.01 15.75 -0.96
C PHE A 519 -12.09 17.26 -0.72
N LYS A 520 -13.20 17.88 -1.15
CA LYS A 520 -13.50 19.30 -0.97
C LYS A 520 -14.65 19.46 0.01
N ASP A 521 -14.55 20.39 0.96
CA ASP A 521 -15.57 20.66 1.99
C ASP A 521 -16.02 19.37 2.71
N LEU A 522 -15.07 18.52 3.10
CA LEU A 522 -15.38 17.22 3.70
C LEU A 522 -15.93 17.43 5.12
N LYS A 523 -17.14 16.92 5.36
CA LYS A 523 -17.80 16.96 6.67
C LYS A 523 -18.22 15.57 7.08
N LEU A 524 -17.86 15.18 8.30
CA LEU A 524 -18.32 13.95 8.95
C LEU A 524 -18.97 14.31 10.29
N VAL A 525 -20.17 13.80 10.53
CA VAL A 525 -20.93 14.00 11.76
C VAL A 525 -20.89 12.74 12.59
N PHE A 526 -20.47 12.87 13.85
CA PHE A 526 -20.30 11.77 14.79
C PHE A 526 -21.35 11.82 15.90
N ASP A 527 -21.95 10.67 16.19
CA ASP A 527 -22.74 10.43 17.40
C ASP A 527 -22.29 9.11 18.03
N CYS A 528 -21.97 9.15 19.33
CA CYS A 528 -21.37 8.05 20.06
C CYS A 528 -20.19 7.43 19.29
N GLY A 529 -19.29 8.29 18.83
CA GLY A 529 -18.05 7.95 18.15
C GLY A 529 -18.23 7.32 16.77
N GLN A 530 -19.45 7.25 16.22
CA GLN A 530 -19.70 6.66 14.90
C GLN A 530 -20.19 7.71 13.91
N VAL A 531 -19.76 7.57 12.66
CA VAL A 531 -20.26 8.41 11.56
C VAL A 531 -21.75 8.16 11.38
N ILE A 532 -22.56 9.23 11.47
CA ILE A 532 -24.02 9.20 11.26
C ILE A 532 -24.48 10.03 10.08
N ASP A 533 -23.68 10.99 9.63
CA ASP A 533 -23.93 11.79 8.42
C ASP A 533 -22.61 12.30 7.82
N TYR A 534 -22.63 12.63 6.54
CA TYR A 534 -21.45 13.04 5.79
C TYR A 534 -21.79 13.80 4.50
N SER A 535 -20.91 14.69 4.10
CA SER A 535 -21.02 15.42 2.83
C SER A 535 -19.64 15.86 2.31
N CYS A 536 -19.54 16.09 1.00
CA CYS A 536 -18.45 16.82 0.37
C CYS A 536 -18.97 17.64 -0.82
N ALA A 537 -18.10 18.42 -1.45
CA ALA A 537 -18.38 19.32 -2.57
C ALA A 537 -17.53 19.00 -3.81
N ASN A 538 -17.26 17.71 -4.04
CA ASN A 538 -16.48 17.21 -5.17
C ASN A 538 -17.25 17.26 -6.50
N PHE A 539 -18.55 16.98 -6.45
CA PHE A 539 -19.47 16.86 -7.60
C PHE A 539 -20.65 17.83 -7.49
N GLU A 540 -21.41 17.98 -8.57
CA GLU A 540 -22.56 18.90 -8.62
C GLU A 540 -23.75 18.41 -7.79
N THR A 541 -23.93 17.09 -7.70
CA THR A 541 -25.09 16.47 -7.01
C THR A 541 -24.70 15.95 -5.63
N GLU A 542 -25.65 15.99 -4.69
CA GLU A 542 -25.44 15.47 -3.33
C GLU A 542 -25.23 13.94 -3.36
N GLU A 543 -25.96 13.25 -4.22
CA GLU A 543 -25.91 11.80 -4.37
C GLU A 543 -24.51 11.32 -4.80
N GLU A 544 -23.87 11.98 -5.77
CA GLU A 544 -22.51 11.65 -6.21
C GLU A 544 -21.48 11.93 -5.11
N ASN A 545 -21.63 13.03 -4.37
CA ASN A 545 -20.75 13.37 -3.26
C ASN A 545 -20.82 12.34 -2.13
N ARG A 546 -22.04 11.88 -1.79
CA ARG A 546 -22.23 10.84 -0.77
C ARG A 546 -21.67 9.49 -1.21
N ALA A 547 -21.96 9.06 -2.45
CA ALA A 547 -21.40 7.84 -3.01
C ALA A 547 -19.86 7.84 -2.98
N TYR A 548 -19.25 8.98 -3.29
CA TYR A 548 -17.80 9.12 -3.25
C TYR A 548 -17.21 8.92 -1.84
N ILE A 549 -17.89 9.39 -0.78
CA ILE A 549 -17.49 9.12 0.61
C ILE A 549 -17.76 7.66 0.99
N GLU A 550 -18.89 7.10 0.58
CA GLU A 550 -19.24 5.70 0.85
C GLU A 550 -18.22 4.70 0.27
N ASP A 551 -17.77 4.96 -0.95
CA ASP A 551 -16.82 4.11 -1.66
C ASP A 551 -15.40 4.20 -1.08
N ASN A 552 -14.98 5.40 -0.65
CA ASN A 552 -13.56 5.69 -0.40
C ASN A 552 -13.21 5.96 1.07
N ILE A 553 -14.19 6.27 1.93
CA ILE A 553 -13.99 6.51 3.37
C ILE A 553 -14.75 5.46 4.19
N LEU A 554 -16.03 5.21 3.87
CA LEU A 554 -16.85 4.25 4.62
C LEU A 554 -16.64 2.80 4.18
N HIS A 555 -16.06 2.57 3.01
CA HIS A 555 -15.88 1.25 2.41
C HIS A 555 -17.18 0.42 2.42
N HIS A 556 -18.30 1.07 2.12
CA HIS A 556 -19.67 0.51 2.12
C HIS A 556 -20.17 0.00 3.49
N HIS A 557 -19.51 0.33 4.58
CA HIS A 557 -20.03 0.05 5.91
C HIS A 557 -21.12 1.06 6.28
N PRO A 558 -22.27 0.63 6.85
CA PRO A 558 -23.36 1.54 7.21
C PRO A 558 -22.96 2.63 8.21
N LYS A 559 -22.01 2.30 9.10
CA LYS A 559 -21.41 3.19 10.10
C LYS A 559 -20.00 2.69 10.36
N ILE A 560 -19.06 3.62 10.54
CA ILE A 560 -17.70 3.31 10.98
C ILE A 560 -17.38 4.13 12.24
N PRO A 561 -16.65 3.55 13.21
CA PRO A 561 -16.26 4.27 14.42
C PRO A 561 -15.07 5.21 14.18
N MET A 562 -14.86 6.14 15.11
CA MET A 562 -13.64 6.90 15.26
C MET A 562 -12.61 5.99 15.96
N GLY A 563 -11.66 5.47 15.18
CA GLY A 563 -10.64 4.55 15.68
C GLY A 563 -9.49 5.25 16.40
N GLU A 564 -9.24 6.53 16.06
CA GLU A 564 -8.12 7.32 16.58
C GLU A 564 -8.51 8.80 16.74
N PHE A 565 -7.98 9.40 17.81
CA PHE A 565 -7.76 10.84 17.90
C PHE A 565 -6.28 11.10 18.17
N ALA A 566 -5.69 12.05 17.45
CA ALA A 566 -4.30 12.42 17.60
C ALA A 566 -4.02 13.91 17.47
N ILE A 567 -2.89 14.33 18.05
CA ILE A 567 -2.34 15.68 17.91
C ILE A 567 -0.98 15.57 17.22
N GLY A 568 -0.94 15.90 15.93
CA GLY A 568 0.30 16.10 15.21
C GLY A 568 1.12 17.23 15.82
N THR A 569 2.44 17.07 15.88
CA THR A 569 3.42 17.97 16.49
C THR A 569 4.55 18.34 15.52
N ASN A 570 4.56 17.83 14.28
CA ASN A 570 5.62 18.09 13.32
C ASN A 570 5.37 19.38 12.52
N THR A 571 5.50 20.51 13.22
CA THR A 571 5.39 21.85 12.63
C THR A 571 6.53 22.17 11.65
N THR A 572 7.66 21.46 11.74
CA THR A 572 8.74 21.55 10.75
C THR A 572 8.29 21.01 9.40
N ALA A 573 7.63 19.85 9.38
CA ALA A 573 7.02 19.30 8.18
C ALA A 573 5.95 20.27 7.64
N TYR A 574 5.03 20.73 8.47
CA TYR A 574 3.99 21.68 8.05
C TYR A 574 4.55 22.93 7.35
N VAL A 575 5.54 23.59 7.94
CA VAL A 575 6.13 24.81 7.35
C VAL A 575 6.92 24.50 6.08
N ALA A 576 7.62 23.36 6.02
CA ALA A 576 8.30 22.94 4.79
C ALA A 576 7.28 22.70 3.66
N THR A 577 6.17 22.04 3.97
CA THR A 577 5.08 21.78 3.03
C THR A 577 4.51 23.06 2.44
N GLU A 578 4.21 24.05 3.28
CA GLU A 578 3.71 25.36 2.86
C GLU A 578 4.74 26.12 2.01
N LYS A 579 6.01 26.11 2.43
CA LYS A 579 7.10 26.79 1.72
C LYS A 579 7.27 26.29 0.28
N TYR A 580 7.09 24.98 0.06
CA TYR A 580 7.24 24.35 -1.26
C TYR A 580 5.90 24.17 -2.00
N GLY A 581 4.76 24.38 -1.34
CA GLY A 581 3.44 24.22 -1.93
C GLY A 581 3.14 22.77 -2.33
N ILE A 582 3.46 21.81 -1.47
CA ILE A 582 3.40 20.36 -1.77
C ILE A 582 2.39 19.59 -0.92
N ALA A 583 1.47 20.28 -0.23
CA ALA A 583 0.52 19.66 0.70
C ALA A 583 -0.36 18.58 0.04
N ASP A 584 -0.70 18.78 -1.23
CA ASP A 584 -1.50 17.86 -2.02
C ASP A 584 -0.75 16.62 -2.53
N LYS A 585 0.57 16.61 -2.36
CA LYS A 585 1.46 15.55 -2.85
C LYS A 585 2.06 14.73 -1.74
N LEU A 586 1.78 15.05 -0.47
CA LEU A 586 2.33 14.32 0.66
C LEU A 586 1.62 12.99 0.89
N PRO A 587 2.35 11.96 1.35
CA PRO A 587 1.74 10.74 1.83
C PRO A 587 1.07 11.01 3.18
N ILE A 588 0.03 10.22 3.51
CA ILE A 588 -0.68 10.29 4.79
C ILE A 588 0.31 10.22 5.97
N LEU A 589 1.31 9.34 5.87
CA LEU A 589 2.41 9.19 6.83
C LEU A 589 3.04 10.51 7.30
N ILE A 590 3.19 11.50 6.40
CA ILE A 590 3.75 12.82 6.74
C ILE A 590 2.62 13.80 7.06
N ALA A 591 1.52 13.76 6.30
CA ALA A 591 0.40 14.69 6.45
C ALA A 591 -0.27 14.62 7.83
N GLU A 592 -0.46 13.42 8.37
CA GLU A 592 -1.08 13.19 9.69
C GLU A 592 -0.31 13.90 10.82
N LYS A 593 1.01 14.00 10.70
CA LYS A 593 1.90 14.60 11.70
C LYS A 593 1.86 16.13 11.72
N MET A 594 1.13 16.74 10.79
CA MET A 594 1.12 18.19 10.54
C MET A 594 -0.11 18.92 11.11
N GLY A 595 -0.90 18.27 11.96
CA GLY A 595 -2.07 18.86 12.62
C GLY A 595 -2.78 17.83 13.49
N PRO A 596 -3.85 18.18 14.21
CA PRO A 596 -4.71 17.15 14.80
C PRO A 596 -5.39 16.34 13.71
N HIS A 597 -5.48 15.03 13.91
CA HIS A 597 -6.13 14.12 12.98
C HIS A 597 -7.04 13.13 13.70
N PHE A 598 -7.96 12.58 12.92
CA PHE A 598 -8.99 11.67 13.38
C PHE A 598 -9.09 10.53 12.37
N ALA A 599 -8.89 9.31 12.83
CA ALA A 599 -9.06 8.13 11.97
C ALA A 599 -10.49 7.61 12.06
N VAL A 600 -11.09 7.37 10.91
CA VAL A 600 -12.35 6.64 10.81
C VAL A 600 -12.10 5.19 10.37
N GLY A 601 -12.72 4.24 11.05
CA GLY A 601 -12.46 2.80 10.90
C GLY A 601 -11.90 2.18 12.17
N ASP A 602 -11.05 1.16 12.01
CA ASP A 602 -10.51 0.37 13.11
C ASP A 602 -9.52 1.15 13.97
N THR A 603 -9.23 0.66 15.18
CA THR A 603 -8.19 1.26 16.05
C THR A 603 -6.78 1.08 15.46
N CYS A 604 -5.84 1.94 15.84
CA CYS A 604 -4.40 1.80 15.50
C CYS A 604 -3.82 0.46 15.99
N TYR A 605 -4.46 -0.13 17.00
CA TYR A 605 -4.07 -1.37 17.62
C TYR A 605 -4.75 -2.60 17.01
N SER A 606 -5.39 -2.47 15.85
CA SER A 606 -6.08 -3.58 15.18
C SER A 606 -5.25 -4.86 15.19
N TRP A 607 -5.85 -5.95 15.69
CA TRP A 607 -5.24 -7.27 15.89
C TRP A 607 -4.14 -7.35 16.95
N SER A 608 -3.87 -6.26 17.66
CA SER A 608 -2.83 -6.10 18.67
C SER A 608 -3.36 -5.56 20.00
N GLU A 609 -4.67 -5.34 20.13
CA GLU A 609 -5.29 -4.71 21.30
C GLU A 609 -5.03 -5.47 22.60
N ASP A 610 -4.98 -6.80 22.53
CA ASP A 610 -4.71 -7.65 23.69
C ASP A 610 -3.22 -7.72 24.09
N THR A 611 -2.33 -7.09 23.32
CA THR A 611 -0.89 -7.02 23.62
C THR A 611 -0.58 -5.72 24.36
N PRO A 612 -0.08 -5.77 25.62
CA PRO A 612 0.33 -4.56 26.35
C PRO A 612 1.39 -3.76 25.61
N VAL A 613 1.10 -2.48 25.37
CA VAL A 613 2.02 -1.50 24.78
C VAL A 613 2.38 -0.46 25.84
N PHE A 614 3.61 0.04 25.80
CA PHE A 614 4.14 0.95 26.81
C PHE A 614 4.85 2.11 26.15
N ASN A 615 4.63 3.31 26.69
CA ASN A 615 5.39 4.49 26.31
C ASN A 615 6.85 4.41 26.78
N PRO A 616 7.75 5.25 26.23
CA PRO A 616 9.14 5.35 26.66
C PRO A 616 9.33 5.64 28.17
N ASP A 617 8.35 6.29 28.80
CA ASP A 617 8.31 6.57 30.24
C ASP A 617 7.95 5.33 31.10
N GLY A 618 7.54 4.23 30.45
CA GLY A 618 7.17 2.97 31.07
C GLY A 618 5.70 2.83 31.44
N ARG A 619 4.85 3.84 31.19
CA ARG A 619 3.40 3.75 31.42
C ARG A 619 2.74 2.87 30.35
N GLU A 620 1.81 2.03 30.77
CA GLU A 620 1.01 1.19 29.88
C GLU A 620 -0.05 2.04 29.18
N ILE A 621 -0.14 1.90 27.87
CA ILE A 621 -1.21 2.53 27.10
C ILE A 621 -2.44 1.64 27.24
N ILE A 622 -3.50 2.16 27.87
CA ILE A 622 -4.71 1.37 28.14
C ILE A 622 -5.77 1.55 27.05
N ALA A 623 -5.74 2.67 26.33
CA ALA A 623 -6.70 3.03 25.29
C ALA A 623 -6.37 2.33 23.96
N ARG A 624 -6.42 0.99 24.00
CA ARG A 624 -6.15 0.10 22.85
C ARG A 624 -7.41 -0.43 22.19
N ASP A 625 -8.49 -0.54 22.94
CA ASP A 625 -9.78 -0.97 22.42
C ASP A 625 -10.87 0.05 22.69
N ASN A 626 -11.95 -0.05 21.92
CA ASN A 626 -13.16 0.73 22.07
C ASN A 626 -14.38 -0.21 22.03
N GLU A 627 -15.59 0.34 22.11
CA GLU A 627 -16.83 -0.43 22.19
C GLU A 627 -17.10 -1.31 20.95
N ILE A 628 -16.42 -1.05 19.84
CA ILE A 628 -16.47 -1.86 18.62
C ILE A 628 -15.33 -2.88 18.60
N SER A 629 -14.08 -2.46 18.77
CA SER A 629 -12.95 -3.40 18.68
C SER A 629 -12.92 -4.41 19.83
N ILE A 630 -13.53 -4.11 20.98
CA ILE A 630 -13.69 -5.08 22.09
C ILE A 630 -14.59 -6.27 21.72
N LEU A 631 -15.49 -6.11 20.75
CA LEU A 631 -16.37 -7.17 20.28
C LEU A 631 -15.58 -8.35 19.72
N ARG A 632 -14.28 -8.19 19.39
CA ARG A 632 -13.40 -9.29 18.96
C ARG A 632 -13.37 -10.45 19.96
N LYS A 633 -13.61 -10.17 21.25
CA LYS A 633 -13.65 -11.18 22.33
C LYS A 633 -14.94 -12.02 22.28
N GLU A 634 -15.97 -11.54 21.62
CA GLU A 634 -17.26 -12.21 21.42
C GLU A 634 -17.38 -12.77 19.99
N ASP A 635 -17.18 -11.90 19.00
CA ASP A 635 -17.22 -12.18 17.56
C ASP A 635 -16.25 -11.25 16.80
N ILE A 636 -15.16 -11.83 16.29
CA ILE A 636 -14.13 -11.11 15.51
C ILE A 636 -14.72 -10.42 14.28
N SER A 637 -15.77 -10.96 13.67
CA SER A 637 -16.37 -10.39 12.45
C SER A 637 -17.07 -9.05 12.70
N MET A 638 -17.33 -8.71 13.96
CA MET A 638 -17.99 -7.47 14.38
C MET A 638 -17.00 -6.37 14.80
N ALA A 639 -15.71 -6.68 14.89
CA ALA A 639 -14.71 -5.82 15.50
C ALA A 639 -13.81 -5.08 14.51
N TYR A 640 -13.67 -5.62 13.29
CA TYR A 640 -12.74 -5.12 12.28
C TYR A 640 -13.44 -4.85 10.96
N TYR A 641 -13.34 -3.61 10.52
CA TYR A 641 -13.89 -3.04 9.29
C TYR A 641 -12.90 -3.12 8.13
N GLY A 642 -11.60 -3.30 8.44
CA GLY A 642 -10.54 -3.43 7.45
C GLY A 642 -10.07 -2.10 6.86
N CYS A 643 -10.43 -0.98 7.50
CA CYS A 643 -10.06 0.37 7.10
C CYS A 643 -9.61 1.20 8.31
N HIS A 644 -8.76 2.19 8.04
CA HIS A 644 -8.30 3.19 9.00
C HIS A 644 -7.86 4.40 8.17
N THR A 645 -8.66 5.46 8.19
CA THR A 645 -8.46 6.61 7.30
C THR A 645 -8.28 7.88 8.12
N ASP A 646 -7.05 8.38 8.17
CA ASP A 646 -6.66 9.59 8.88
C ASP A 646 -7.09 10.87 8.16
N ILE A 647 -7.83 11.71 8.87
CA ILE A 647 -8.30 13.01 8.37
C ILE A 647 -7.71 14.12 9.24
N THR A 648 -6.75 14.85 8.69
CA THR A 648 -6.03 15.93 9.39
C THR A 648 -6.70 17.28 9.19
N ILE A 649 -6.87 18.03 10.28
CA ILE A 649 -7.23 19.45 10.23
C ILE A 649 -5.93 20.27 10.14
N PRO A 650 -5.73 21.09 9.10
CA PRO A 650 -4.57 21.97 9.03
C PRO A 650 -4.49 22.93 10.23
N TYR A 651 -3.29 23.22 10.74
CA TYR A 651 -3.13 24.18 11.85
C TYR A 651 -3.77 25.55 11.55
N GLU A 652 -3.76 25.97 10.28
CA GLU A 652 -4.39 27.23 9.89
C GLU A 652 -5.93 27.20 9.98
N GLU A 653 -6.58 26.04 9.98
CA GLU A 653 -8.04 25.93 10.16
C GLU A 653 -8.43 25.67 11.62
N LEU A 654 -7.47 25.37 12.48
CA LEU A 654 -7.68 24.99 13.86
C LEU A 654 -7.86 26.19 14.80
N GLY A 655 -9.00 26.23 15.49
CA GLY A 655 -9.33 27.20 16.52
C GLY A 655 -8.69 26.87 17.84
N SER A 656 -9.01 25.71 18.43
CA SER A 656 -8.42 25.30 19.71
C SER A 656 -8.43 23.79 19.91
N ILE A 657 -7.52 23.31 20.75
CA ILE A 657 -7.56 22.00 21.38
C ILE A 657 -7.41 22.21 22.88
N ARG A 658 -8.42 21.81 23.66
CA ARG A 658 -8.50 22.08 25.09
C ARG A 658 -8.89 20.81 25.83
N VAL A 659 -8.16 20.49 26.89
CA VAL A 659 -8.62 19.50 27.86
C VAL A 659 -9.64 20.15 28.77
N ILE A 660 -10.74 19.45 29.06
CA ILE A 660 -11.84 19.95 29.88
C ILE A 660 -12.02 19.02 31.07
N ASP A 661 -12.03 19.60 32.28
CA ASP A 661 -12.35 18.88 33.51
C ASP A 661 -13.86 18.78 33.76
N GLU A 662 -14.27 18.10 34.83
CA GLU A 662 -15.68 17.91 35.18
C GLU A 662 -16.42 19.24 35.49
N ASP A 663 -15.68 20.29 35.84
CA ASP A 663 -16.21 21.63 36.17
C ASP A 663 -16.31 22.54 34.93
N GLY A 664 -15.84 22.08 33.76
CA GLY A 664 -15.82 22.84 32.52
C GLY A 664 -14.68 23.86 32.43
N GLU A 665 -13.75 23.86 33.39
CA GLU A 665 -12.48 24.58 33.27
C GLU A 665 -11.50 23.72 32.46
N GLY A 666 -10.56 24.37 31.77
CA GLY A 666 -9.75 23.63 30.81
C GLY A 666 -8.42 24.29 30.47
N THR A 667 -7.43 23.45 30.21
CA THR A 667 -6.10 23.86 29.77
C THR A 667 -5.99 23.76 28.26
N SER A 668 -5.58 24.85 27.61
CA SER A 668 -5.40 24.86 26.17
C SER A 668 -4.04 24.26 25.80
N ILE A 669 -4.06 23.31 24.86
CA ILE A 669 -2.85 22.76 24.23
C ILE A 669 -2.51 23.60 23.01
N ILE A 670 -3.52 23.87 22.17
CA ILE A 670 -3.41 24.70 20.97
C ILE A 670 -4.46 25.80 21.01
N GLU A 671 -4.06 27.01 20.60
CA GLU A 671 -4.95 28.15 20.34
C GLU A 671 -4.54 28.81 19.02
N ASN A 672 -5.52 29.04 18.13
CA ASN A 672 -5.35 29.65 16.81
C ASN A 672 -4.22 29.02 15.98
N GLY A 673 -4.13 27.68 15.97
CA GLY A 673 -3.10 26.95 15.22
C GLY A 673 -1.69 27.03 15.81
N ARG A 674 -1.54 27.43 17.08
CA ARG A 674 -0.26 27.53 17.79
C ARG A 674 -0.29 26.78 19.11
N PHE A 675 0.80 26.10 19.42
CA PHE A 675 0.94 25.44 20.72
C PHE A 675 1.10 26.49 21.83
N VAL A 676 0.28 26.42 22.87
CA VAL A 676 0.30 27.39 23.99
C VAL A 676 0.60 26.75 25.34
N LEU A 677 0.62 25.42 25.41
CA LEU A 677 0.96 24.67 26.61
C LEU A 677 2.43 24.90 26.99
N PRO A 678 2.75 25.27 28.24
CA PRO A 678 4.14 25.42 28.67
C PRO A 678 4.97 24.15 28.42
N GLY A 679 6.18 24.29 27.87
CA GLY A 679 7.03 23.16 27.46
C GLY A 679 6.91 22.76 25.98
N THR A 680 5.97 23.36 25.24
CA THR A 680 5.78 23.09 23.80
C THR A 680 6.33 24.20 22.88
N GLU A 681 7.04 25.19 23.44
CA GLU A 681 7.47 26.40 22.72
C GLU A 681 8.35 26.10 21.51
N GLU A 682 9.16 25.04 21.59
CA GLU A 682 10.01 24.57 20.50
C GLU A 682 9.20 24.20 19.24
N LEU A 683 7.97 23.70 19.39
CA LEU A 683 7.10 23.38 18.27
C LEU A 683 6.66 24.62 17.50
N ASN A 684 6.71 25.81 18.09
CA ASN A 684 6.33 27.04 17.37
C ASN A 684 7.48 27.66 16.56
N ARG A 685 8.74 27.28 16.83
CA ARG A 685 9.91 27.86 16.16
C ARG A 685 9.89 27.77 14.63
N PRO A 686 9.39 26.68 14.01
CA PRO A 686 9.30 26.63 12.55
C PRO A 686 8.45 27.75 11.96
N PHE A 687 7.39 28.19 12.64
CA PHE A 687 6.48 29.23 12.16
C PHE A 687 7.02 30.67 12.25
N GLU A 688 8.13 30.87 12.97
CA GLU A 688 8.75 32.17 13.17
C GLU A 688 9.76 32.53 12.07
N LYS A 689 10.02 31.61 11.15
CA LYS A 689 11.00 31.71 10.06
C LYS A 689 10.31 31.96 8.74
#